data_AF-A0A2J8DK41-F1
#
_entry.id   AF-A0A2J8DK41-F1
#
_cell.length_a   1.000
_cell.length_b   1.000
_cell.length_c   1.000
_cell.angle_alpha   90.00
_cell.angle_beta   90.00
_cell.angle_gamma   90.00
#
_symmetry.space_group_name_H-M   'P 1'
#
loop_
_entity.id
_entity.type
_entity.pdbx_description
1 polymer ?
#
loop_
_entity_poly.entity_id
_entity_poly.type
_entity_poly.pdbx_seq_one_letter_code
_entity_poly.pdbx_strand_id
1 'polypeptide(L)'
;MAPAIRQLATGLLLALSWAPTTRADSSAADYYVKSLPGQPAGPPVKMHAGHIETDADHNGNLFFWHFENKHIAQRQRTVIWLNGGPGCSSEDGAMMEIGPYRVKGDQLVNNNGSWHEFANLLFVDNPVGTGFSYVDTNSYLHELDEMGDQFIIFLEKFFKLFPQYAQDDLYFAGESYAGQHIPYIAKHILERNEKAGLDDQWNLKGLVIGNGWISPFEQYGSYLKFAYEKGLLTQGSEKAKQLEQQWKICRKQMAVDIKIDISECETILQKILDVTATLTTSGKRNCYNMYDVRLKDTYPSCGMNWPPDLTDVTPYLRRKDVTEALHINAAKNTGWKECNGAVGSAFRAHKSKPSRDLLPDLLKKVPITLFSGAEDLICNHLGTEEMIGNMEWSGAKGFELSPGNWAPRRDWTFEGKDAGFWQEARNLTYVLFKEASHMVPFDWPRRSRDMIDRIMKVDISAIGGEPTDSRIDGEKGPVTSVPPSKGSHNHPDTKPGGGDKGSSTNDDETQKQVDEAKWKAYYRSGEIVLVIVVIAAGLWGWYIWRDRRRRSGYQGVAGGEGAGPGHRAGARGLDRFQDRRTARDIETGDFDESELDDLHVETPREGPNKEAYAIGDDSDEEDIKGKGPERSGTR
;
A
#
# COMPACT_ATOMS: atom_id res chain seq x y z
N MET A 1 62.83 13.66 -23.36
CA MET A 1 61.84 12.67 -22.88
C MET A 1 60.74 13.23 -21.96
N ALA A 2 60.92 14.40 -21.32
CA ALA A 2 59.91 14.97 -20.41
C ALA A 2 58.65 15.64 -21.04
N PRO A 3 58.63 16.18 -22.29
CA PRO A 3 57.44 16.88 -22.78
C PRO A 3 56.36 15.96 -23.38
N ALA A 4 56.75 14.77 -23.87
CA ALA A 4 55.81 13.81 -24.48
C ALA A 4 54.92 13.11 -23.44
N ILE A 5 55.45 12.88 -22.23
CA ILE A 5 54.71 12.24 -21.14
C ILE A 5 53.63 13.16 -20.57
N ARG A 6 53.86 14.49 -20.55
CA ARG A 6 52.87 15.47 -20.10
C ARG A 6 51.66 15.58 -21.05
N GLN A 7 51.88 15.49 -22.36
CA GLN A 7 50.78 15.55 -23.35
C GLN A 7 49.92 14.27 -23.36
N LEU A 8 50.54 13.10 -23.16
CA LEU A 8 49.81 11.83 -22.98
C LEU A 8 48.98 11.81 -21.70
N ALA A 9 49.51 12.37 -20.59
CA ALA A 9 48.78 12.45 -19.33
C ALA A 9 47.58 13.43 -19.39
N THR A 10 47.70 14.55 -20.11
CA THR A 10 46.59 15.50 -20.30
C THR A 10 45.51 14.95 -21.22
N GLY A 11 45.88 14.21 -22.28
CA GLY A 11 44.93 13.52 -23.16
C GLY A 11 44.13 12.43 -22.44
N LEU A 12 44.78 11.67 -21.53
CA LEU A 12 44.10 10.65 -20.73
C LEU A 12 43.14 11.24 -19.69
N LEU A 13 43.49 12.37 -19.08
CA LEU A 13 42.64 13.08 -18.12
C LEU A 13 41.42 13.73 -18.79
N LEU A 14 41.56 14.22 -20.02
CA LEU A 14 40.44 14.72 -20.83
C LEU A 14 39.53 13.60 -21.35
N ALA A 15 40.08 12.41 -21.65
CA ALA A 15 39.28 11.24 -22.01
C ALA A 15 38.49 10.66 -20.82
N LEU A 16 39.00 10.80 -19.59
CA LEU A 16 38.31 10.40 -18.36
C LEU A 16 37.19 11.37 -17.95
N SER A 17 37.25 12.63 -18.38
CA SER A 17 36.18 13.62 -18.12
C SER A 17 34.96 13.48 -19.04
N TRP A 18 35.04 12.65 -20.07
CA TRP A 18 33.96 12.40 -21.04
C TRP A 18 33.43 10.96 -20.98
N ALA A 19 33.86 10.17 -20.00
CA ALA A 19 33.12 8.97 -19.65
C ALA A 19 31.76 9.44 -19.09
N PRO A 20 30.61 9.13 -19.73
CA PRO A 20 29.34 9.33 -19.07
C PRO A 20 29.45 8.61 -17.73
N THR A 21 29.21 9.33 -16.64
CA THR A 21 28.92 8.71 -15.36
C THR A 21 27.73 7.80 -15.62
N THR A 22 27.97 6.53 -15.90
CA THR A 22 26.96 5.50 -15.86
C THR A 22 26.59 5.40 -14.39
N ARG A 23 25.59 6.18 -13.98
CA ARG A 23 24.90 5.96 -12.72
C ARG A 23 24.45 4.50 -12.82
N ALA A 24 24.96 3.63 -11.96
CA ALA A 24 24.53 2.24 -11.95
C ALA A 24 23.00 2.23 -11.83
N ASP A 25 22.33 1.40 -12.64
CA ASP A 25 20.89 1.20 -12.50
C ASP A 25 20.59 0.83 -11.04
N SER A 26 19.61 1.48 -10.44
CA SER A 26 19.17 1.17 -9.08
C SER A 26 18.81 -0.31 -8.97
N SER A 27 19.18 -0.92 -7.86
CA SER A 27 18.90 -2.31 -7.54
C SER A 27 17.86 -2.40 -6.41
N ALA A 28 17.20 -3.55 -6.26
CA ALA A 28 16.31 -3.81 -5.13
C ALA A 28 16.96 -3.52 -3.76
N ALA A 29 18.28 -3.69 -3.62
CA ALA A 29 18.99 -3.46 -2.38
C ALA A 29 19.03 -1.98 -1.97
N ASP A 30 18.97 -1.06 -2.94
CA ASP A 30 18.97 0.39 -2.70
C ASP A 30 17.67 0.86 -2.04
N TYR A 31 16.60 0.07 -2.17
CA TYR A 31 15.29 0.34 -1.58
C TYR A 31 15.08 -0.37 -0.24
N TYR A 32 16.03 -1.18 0.24
CA TYR A 32 15.84 -2.00 1.44
C TYR A 32 15.71 -1.16 2.71
N VAL A 33 14.61 -1.32 3.44
CA VAL A 33 14.36 -0.65 4.73
C VAL A 33 14.87 -1.56 5.86
N LYS A 34 15.95 -1.16 6.52
CA LYS A 34 16.60 -1.98 7.56
C LYS A 34 15.72 -2.16 8.80
N SER A 35 15.09 -1.09 9.25
CA SER A 35 14.20 -1.04 10.40
C SER A 35 13.49 0.31 10.42
N LEU A 36 12.30 0.36 11.01
CA LEU A 36 11.59 1.62 11.27
C LEU A 36 11.88 2.12 12.69
N PRO A 37 11.98 3.44 12.91
CA PRO A 37 12.02 4.01 14.26
C PRO A 37 10.79 3.57 15.08
N GLY A 38 11.02 3.04 16.28
CA GLY A 38 9.94 2.56 17.16
C GLY A 38 9.35 1.19 16.76
N GLN A 39 9.95 0.46 15.82
CA GLN A 39 9.53 -0.90 15.45
C GLN A 39 9.66 -1.86 16.65
N PRO A 40 8.64 -2.72 16.91
CA PRO A 40 8.69 -3.67 18.03
C PRO A 40 9.78 -4.73 17.81
N ALA A 41 10.33 -5.24 18.91
CA ALA A 41 11.28 -6.36 18.86
C ALA A 41 10.60 -7.64 18.34
N GLY A 42 11.30 -8.39 17.49
CA GLY A 42 10.81 -9.62 16.88
C GLY A 42 11.47 -9.88 15.53
N PRO A 43 11.04 -10.94 14.81
CA PRO A 43 11.47 -11.15 13.43
C PRO A 43 11.11 -9.90 12.60
N PRO A 44 12.09 -9.24 11.96
CA PRO A 44 11.81 -8.05 11.18
C PRO A 44 10.97 -8.42 9.95
N VAL A 45 9.94 -7.64 9.66
CA VAL A 45 9.26 -7.69 8.36
C VAL A 45 10.23 -7.14 7.31
N LYS A 46 10.50 -7.90 6.26
CA LYS A 46 11.36 -7.42 5.17
C LYS A 46 10.60 -6.37 4.38
N MET A 47 11.23 -5.21 4.21
CA MET A 47 10.59 -4.02 3.66
C MET A 47 11.45 -3.40 2.57
N HIS A 48 10.81 -2.86 1.54
CA HIS A 48 11.45 -1.99 0.57
C HIS A 48 10.59 -0.76 0.34
N ALA A 49 11.19 0.42 0.28
CA ALA A 49 10.46 1.66 0.07
C ALA A 49 11.31 2.65 -0.71
N GLY A 50 10.66 3.55 -1.43
CA GLY A 50 11.30 4.65 -2.14
C GLY A 50 10.53 5.07 -3.37
N HIS A 51 11.19 5.85 -4.24
CA HIS A 51 10.57 6.44 -5.41
C HIS A 51 10.91 5.69 -6.70
N ILE A 52 9.91 5.53 -7.55
CA ILE A 52 10.04 5.11 -8.94
C ILE A 52 9.59 6.27 -9.83
N GLU A 53 10.50 6.77 -10.64
CA GLU A 53 10.21 7.81 -11.62
C GLU A 53 9.26 7.27 -12.69
N THR A 54 8.14 7.95 -12.91
CA THR A 54 7.13 7.60 -13.92
C THR A 54 7.01 8.65 -15.02
N ASP A 55 7.49 9.87 -14.77
CA ASP A 55 7.52 10.97 -15.74
C ASP A 55 8.82 11.76 -15.57
N ALA A 56 9.78 11.54 -16.47
CA ALA A 56 11.08 12.21 -16.39
C ALA A 56 11.00 13.69 -16.81
N ASP A 57 10.04 14.06 -17.68
CA ASP A 57 9.95 15.42 -18.22
C ASP A 57 9.43 16.42 -17.17
N HIS A 58 8.66 15.92 -16.18
CA HIS A 58 8.07 16.73 -15.12
C HIS A 58 8.47 16.26 -13.71
N ASN A 59 9.56 15.49 -13.59
CA ASN A 59 10.05 14.91 -12.34
C ASN A 59 8.97 14.12 -11.55
N GLY A 60 8.03 13.48 -12.25
CA GLY A 60 6.97 12.67 -11.68
C GLY A 60 7.50 11.36 -11.14
N ASN A 61 7.30 11.14 -9.85
CA ASN A 61 7.78 9.98 -9.10
C ASN A 61 6.66 9.44 -8.20
N LEU A 62 6.34 8.16 -8.34
CA LEU A 62 5.47 7.45 -7.41
C LEU A 62 6.29 6.84 -6.27
N PHE A 63 5.86 7.08 -5.05
CA PHE A 63 6.38 6.40 -3.86
C PHE A 63 5.69 5.07 -3.68
N PHE A 64 6.47 4.05 -3.31
CA PHE A 64 5.96 2.76 -2.91
C PHE A 64 6.52 2.33 -1.57
N TRP A 65 5.74 1.52 -0.85
CA TRP A 65 6.19 0.82 0.33
C TRP A 65 5.73 -0.64 0.29
N HIS A 66 6.69 -1.53 0.15
CA HIS A 66 6.51 -2.97 0.07
C HIS A 66 6.81 -3.65 1.41
N PHE A 67 5.94 -4.58 1.82
CA PHE A 67 6.12 -5.50 2.95
C PHE A 67 6.02 -6.94 2.48
N GLU A 68 7.05 -7.75 2.75
CA GLU A 68 7.04 -9.18 2.40
C GLU A 68 6.05 -9.96 3.30
N ASN A 69 5.45 -11.01 2.75
CA ASN A 69 4.56 -11.87 3.50
C ASN A 69 5.28 -12.64 4.62
N LYS A 70 4.56 -12.92 5.71
CA LYS A 70 5.05 -13.80 6.78
C LYS A 70 5.07 -15.25 6.36
N HIS A 71 4.03 -15.70 5.65
CA HIS A 71 3.87 -17.07 5.25
C HIS A 71 3.49 -17.17 3.77
N ILE A 72 4.04 -18.18 3.11
CA ILE A 72 3.65 -18.57 1.76
C ILE A 72 2.78 -19.82 1.92
N ALA A 73 1.52 -19.73 1.51
CA ALA A 73 0.63 -20.89 1.45
C ALA A 73 0.90 -21.69 0.17
N GLN A 74 -0.13 -21.99 -0.63
CA GLN A 74 0.00 -22.78 -1.87
C GLN A 74 0.80 -22.07 -2.96
N ARG A 75 0.93 -20.74 -2.90
CA ARG A 75 1.45 -19.88 -3.96
C ARG A 75 1.83 -18.50 -3.41
N GLN A 76 2.68 -17.80 -4.15
CA GLN A 76 2.99 -16.39 -3.90
C GLN A 76 1.84 -15.49 -4.37
N ARG A 77 1.63 -14.41 -3.62
CA ARG A 77 0.56 -13.44 -3.85
C ARG A 77 1.09 -12.07 -3.53
N THR A 78 0.74 -11.09 -4.35
CA THR A 78 0.98 -9.67 -4.08
C THR A 78 -0.35 -8.93 -4.11
N VAL A 79 -0.66 -8.21 -3.04
CA VAL A 79 -1.77 -7.27 -2.95
C VAL A 79 -1.20 -5.87 -3.09
N ILE A 80 -1.57 -5.19 -4.17
CA ILE A 80 -1.31 -3.76 -4.35
C ILE A 80 -2.46 -3.00 -3.73
N TRP A 81 -2.17 -2.12 -2.77
CA TRP A 81 -3.17 -1.34 -2.05
C TRP A 81 -3.14 0.13 -2.48
N LEU A 82 -4.33 0.68 -2.73
CA LEU A 82 -4.54 2.07 -3.13
C LEU A 82 -5.61 2.71 -2.24
N ASN A 83 -5.26 3.77 -1.50
CA ASN A 83 -6.26 4.65 -0.90
C ASN A 83 -6.85 5.60 -1.98
N GLY A 84 -7.91 6.32 -1.60
CA GLY A 84 -8.69 7.15 -2.52
C GLY A 84 -8.38 8.64 -2.47
N GLY A 85 -9.37 9.43 -2.04
CA GLY A 85 -9.37 10.88 -2.13
C GLY A 85 -10.28 11.40 -3.26
N PRO A 86 -9.75 11.82 -4.43
CA PRO A 86 -8.39 11.58 -4.93
C PRO A 86 -7.30 12.36 -4.19
N GLY A 87 -6.09 11.79 -4.15
CA GLY A 87 -4.92 12.43 -3.58
C GLY A 87 -4.64 12.08 -2.11
N CYS A 88 -5.29 11.05 -1.57
CA CYS A 88 -4.99 10.52 -0.24
C CYS A 88 -3.96 9.40 -0.30
N SER A 89 -3.02 9.41 0.65
CA SER A 89 -1.86 8.54 0.69
C SER A 89 -2.22 7.09 0.99
N SER A 90 -1.58 6.16 0.30
CA SER A 90 -1.71 4.72 0.59
C SER A 90 -1.03 4.31 1.89
N GLU A 91 -0.32 5.24 2.54
CA GLU A 91 0.25 5.03 3.87
C GLU A 91 -0.81 5.05 4.98
N ASP A 92 -2.03 5.53 4.70
CA ASP A 92 -3.19 5.28 5.55
C ASP A 92 -3.45 3.77 5.61
N GLY A 93 -3.49 3.12 4.45
CA GLY A 93 -3.53 1.68 4.29
C GLY A 93 -2.42 0.95 5.08
N ALA A 94 -1.19 1.45 4.97
CA ALA A 94 -0.01 0.84 5.59
C ALA A 94 0.02 0.98 7.12
N MET A 95 -0.38 2.14 7.65
CA MET A 95 -0.15 2.50 9.05
C MET A 95 -1.42 2.51 9.90
N MET A 96 -2.61 2.47 9.31
CA MET A 96 -3.90 2.51 10.00
C MET A 96 -4.84 1.35 9.65
N GLU A 97 -4.58 0.62 8.56
CA GLU A 97 -5.53 -0.38 8.04
C GLU A 97 -4.94 -1.79 7.86
N ILE A 98 -4.42 -2.14 6.68
CA ILE A 98 -4.06 -3.51 6.36
C ILE A 98 -2.58 -3.82 6.59
N GLY A 99 -1.73 -2.81 6.74
CA GLY A 99 -0.28 -2.99 6.93
C GLY A 99 0.10 -3.63 8.26
N PRO A 100 1.39 -4.03 8.42
CA PRO A 100 1.85 -4.86 9.55
C PRO A 100 1.89 -4.11 10.88
N TYR A 101 1.91 -2.78 10.86
CA TYR A 101 2.07 -1.95 12.03
C TYR A 101 0.94 -0.93 12.18
N ARG A 102 0.78 -0.41 13.40
CA ARG A 102 0.02 0.79 13.75
C ARG A 102 0.92 1.76 14.49
N VAL A 103 0.69 3.05 14.30
CA VAL A 103 1.39 4.09 15.07
C VAL A 103 0.66 4.31 16.40
N LYS A 104 1.41 4.36 17.51
CA LYS A 104 0.92 4.78 18.83
C LYS A 104 1.95 5.72 19.47
N GLY A 105 1.64 7.01 19.48
CA GLY A 105 2.60 8.06 19.81
C GLY A 105 3.77 8.06 18.83
N ASP A 106 4.97 7.76 19.34
CA ASP A 106 6.21 7.70 18.56
C ASP A 106 6.69 6.25 18.30
N GLN A 107 5.91 5.24 18.71
CA GLN A 107 6.19 3.82 18.59
C GLN A 107 5.28 3.13 17.56
N LEU A 108 5.74 1.98 17.06
CA LEU A 108 4.95 1.08 16.24
C LEU A 108 4.48 -0.12 17.06
N VAL A 109 3.25 -0.56 16.82
CA VAL A 109 2.68 -1.79 17.40
C VAL A 109 2.21 -2.73 16.30
N ASN A 110 2.32 -4.04 16.52
CA ASN A 110 1.90 -5.03 15.52
C ASN A 110 0.38 -4.99 15.28
N ASN A 111 -0.02 -5.03 14.01
CA ASN A 111 -1.41 -5.22 13.60
C ASN A 111 -1.74 -6.72 13.52
N ASN A 112 -2.67 -7.18 14.36
CA ASN A 112 -3.07 -8.58 14.47
C ASN A 112 -4.01 -9.07 13.35
N GLY A 113 -4.51 -8.18 12.49
CA GLY A 113 -5.29 -8.51 11.30
C GLY A 113 -4.63 -8.01 10.01
N SER A 114 -3.31 -7.86 10.01
CA SER A 114 -2.61 -7.38 8.82
C SER A 114 -2.70 -8.37 7.66
N TRP A 115 -2.83 -7.83 6.45
CA TRP A 115 -2.94 -8.63 5.24
C TRP A 115 -1.62 -9.25 4.77
N HIS A 116 -0.49 -8.85 5.36
CA HIS A 116 0.82 -9.43 5.03
C HIS A 116 1.02 -10.86 5.55
N GLU A 117 0.04 -11.44 6.25
CA GLU A 117 0.19 -12.78 6.80
C GLU A 117 0.40 -13.84 5.68
N PHE A 118 -0.29 -13.70 4.53
CA PHE A 118 -0.24 -14.64 3.39
C PHE A 118 -0.06 -13.97 2.00
N ALA A 119 0.19 -12.66 1.94
CA ALA A 119 0.43 -11.93 0.70
C ALA A 119 1.46 -10.82 0.91
N ASN A 120 2.31 -10.55 -0.08
CA ASN A 120 3.10 -9.33 -0.08
C ASN A 120 2.14 -8.14 -0.16
N LEU A 121 2.42 -7.05 0.56
CA LEU A 121 1.66 -5.81 0.47
C LEU A 121 2.51 -4.76 -0.22
N LEU A 122 1.96 -4.13 -1.27
CA LEU A 122 2.59 -3.02 -1.97
C LEU A 122 1.65 -1.81 -1.90
N PHE A 123 1.98 -0.86 -1.03
CA PHE A 123 1.29 0.43 -0.95
C PHE A 123 1.89 1.37 -1.98
N VAL A 124 1.05 2.07 -2.74
CA VAL A 124 1.51 3.02 -3.77
C VAL A 124 0.75 4.34 -3.61
N ASP A 125 1.47 5.42 -3.37
CA ASP A 125 0.90 6.76 -3.30
C ASP A 125 0.53 7.24 -4.71
N ASN A 126 -0.75 7.13 -5.08
CA ASN A 126 -1.23 7.35 -6.44
C ASN A 126 -2.39 8.36 -6.48
N PRO A 127 -2.43 9.30 -7.46
CA PRO A 127 -1.44 9.56 -8.51
C PRO A 127 -0.26 10.41 -8.02
N VAL A 128 0.66 10.81 -8.90
CA VAL A 128 1.76 11.74 -8.57
C VAL A 128 1.27 12.97 -7.80
N GLY A 129 2.04 13.37 -6.79
CA GLY A 129 1.70 14.46 -5.86
C GLY A 129 0.99 14.02 -4.57
N THR A 130 0.54 12.77 -4.50
CA THR A 130 -0.12 12.16 -3.34
C THR A 130 0.90 11.72 -2.29
N GLY A 131 0.65 11.94 -1.00
CA GLY A 131 1.53 11.46 0.08
C GLY A 131 3.00 11.84 -0.10
N PHE A 132 3.87 10.84 -0.28
CA PHE A 132 5.29 10.96 -0.60
C PHE A 132 5.60 11.03 -2.10
N SER A 133 4.67 10.68 -2.99
CA SER A 133 4.79 10.89 -4.43
C SER A 133 4.86 12.39 -4.76
N TYR A 134 5.59 12.73 -5.81
CA TYR A 134 5.76 14.12 -6.24
C TYR A 134 5.90 14.26 -7.74
N VAL A 135 5.68 15.48 -8.21
CA VAL A 135 5.83 15.93 -9.60
C VAL A 135 6.00 17.45 -9.55
N ASP A 136 6.47 18.06 -10.63
CA ASP A 136 6.47 19.51 -10.80
C ASP A 136 5.03 20.07 -10.61
N THR A 137 4.91 21.21 -9.92
CA THR A 137 3.65 21.73 -9.35
C THR A 137 2.51 21.91 -10.36
N ASN A 138 2.81 22.05 -11.65
CA ASN A 138 1.86 22.26 -12.75
C ASN A 138 1.58 20.99 -13.57
N SER A 139 2.04 19.83 -13.12
CA SER A 139 1.99 18.57 -13.88
C SER A 139 1.24 17.46 -13.14
N TYR A 140 0.26 17.83 -12.31
CA TYR A 140 -0.71 16.87 -11.78
C TYR A 140 -1.54 16.25 -12.91
N LEU A 141 -1.92 14.99 -12.76
CA LEU A 141 -2.80 14.31 -13.71
C LEU A 141 -4.24 14.83 -13.61
N HIS A 142 -4.99 14.65 -14.69
CA HIS A 142 -6.38 15.14 -14.77
C HIS A 142 -7.41 14.04 -15.06
N GLU A 143 -7.00 12.94 -15.69
CA GLU A 143 -7.90 11.88 -16.15
C GLU A 143 -7.47 10.47 -15.71
N LEU A 144 -8.43 9.53 -15.66
CA LEU A 144 -8.19 8.16 -15.17
C LEU A 144 -7.36 7.31 -16.12
N ASP A 145 -7.46 7.51 -17.44
CA ASP A 145 -6.61 6.81 -18.40
C ASP A 145 -5.15 7.30 -18.31
N GLU A 146 -4.89 8.60 -18.07
CA GLU A 146 -3.54 9.13 -17.84
C GLU A 146 -2.91 8.50 -16.59
N MET A 147 -3.71 8.36 -15.52
CA MET A 147 -3.28 7.68 -14.29
C MET A 147 -3.04 6.19 -14.53
N GLY A 148 -3.90 5.53 -15.32
CA GLY A 148 -3.70 4.14 -15.74
C GLY A 148 -2.36 3.94 -16.44
N ASP A 149 -2.05 4.77 -17.44
CA ASP A 149 -0.78 4.73 -18.17
C ASP A 149 0.42 4.95 -17.24
N GLN A 150 0.35 5.95 -16.35
CA GLN A 150 1.39 6.22 -15.35
C GLN A 150 1.61 5.01 -14.42
N PHE A 151 0.52 4.33 -14.02
CA PHE A 151 0.60 3.17 -13.16
C PHE A 151 1.21 1.94 -13.86
N ILE A 152 0.97 1.76 -15.17
CA ILE A 152 1.65 0.73 -15.96
C ILE A 152 3.15 0.98 -16.02
N ILE A 153 3.58 2.23 -16.27
CA ILE A 153 5.01 2.60 -16.25
C ILE A 153 5.64 2.26 -14.90
N PHE A 154 4.94 2.59 -13.81
CA PHE A 154 5.37 2.22 -12.46
C PHE A 154 5.54 0.71 -12.30
N LEU A 155 4.55 -0.09 -12.69
CA LEU A 155 4.60 -1.55 -12.56
C LEU A 155 5.72 -2.17 -13.41
N GLU A 156 5.94 -1.70 -14.63
CA GLU A 156 7.04 -2.18 -15.49
C GLU A 156 8.39 -1.94 -14.83
N LYS A 157 8.60 -0.73 -14.28
CA LYS A 157 9.84 -0.39 -13.56
C LYS A 157 9.95 -1.15 -12.23
N PHE A 158 8.86 -1.28 -11.49
CA PHE A 158 8.82 -2.03 -10.23
C PHE A 158 9.16 -3.50 -10.44
N PHE A 159 8.55 -4.17 -11.42
CA PHE A 159 8.85 -5.57 -11.72
C PHE A 159 10.23 -5.76 -12.37
N LYS A 160 10.81 -4.75 -13.01
CA LYS A 160 12.23 -4.80 -13.40
C LYS A 160 13.15 -4.77 -12.17
N LEU A 161 12.81 -3.99 -11.13
CA LEU A 161 13.55 -3.93 -9.87
C LEU A 161 13.34 -5.18 -9.00
N PHE A 162 12.12 -5.71 -8.98
CA PHE A 162 11.70 -6.84 -8.16
C PHE A 162 11.06 -7.95 -9.02
N PRO A 163 11.84 -8.60 -9.91
CA PRO A 163 11.32 -9.56 -10.88
C PRO A 163 10.66 -10.78 -10.25
N GLN A 164 10.99 -11.12 -9.00
CA GLN A 164 10.36 -12.21 -8.28
C GLN A 164 8.86 -12.03 -8.05
N TYR A 165 8.35 -10.79 -8.01
CA TYR A 165 6.93 -10.51 -7.78
C TYR A 165 6.12 -10.43 -9.07
N ALA A 166 6.77 -10.37 -10.24
CA ALA A 166 6.09 -10.25 -11.53
C ALA A 166 5.23 -11.48 -11.88
N GLN A 167 5.51 -12.62 -11.25
CA GLN A 167 4.84 -13.91 -11.46
C GLN A 167 3.86 -14.27 -10.34
N ASP A 168 3.71 -13.40 -9.33
CA ASP A 168 2.77 -13.62 -8.23
C ASP A 168 1.33 -13.61 -8.72
N ASP A 169 0.43 -14.28 -7.99
CA ASP A 169 -1.00 -14.00 -8.12
C ASP A 169 -1.25 -12.55 -7.65
N LEU A 170 -1.59 -11.66 -8.59
CA LEU A 170 -1.68 -10.22 -8.35
C LEU A 170 -3.12 -9.82 -8.02
N TYR A 171 -3.30 -9.10 -6.91
CA TYR A 171 -4.58 -8.53 -6.51
C TYR A 171 -4.43 -7.02 -6.39
N PHE A 172 -5.42 -6.29 -6.91
CA PHE A 172 -5.55 -4.86 -6.64
C PHE A 172 -6.64 -4.65 -5.62
N ALA A 173 -6.27 -4.07 -4.48
CA ALA A 173 -7.17 -3.75 -3.41
C ALA A 173 -7.09 -2.25 -3.09
N GLY A 174 -8.13 -1.73 -2.46
CA GLY A 174 -8.14 -0.33 -2.07
C GLY A 174 -9.52 0.14 -1.71
N GLU A 175 -9.65 1.42 -1.43
CA GLU A 175 -10.88 1.99 -0.90
C GLU A 175 -11.27 3.34 -1.48
N SER A 176 -12.53 3.73 -1.26
CA SER A 176 -13.01 5.07 -1.58
C SER A 176 -12.88 5.38 -3.08
N TYR A 177 -12.25 6.48 -3.46
CA TYR A 177 -11.98 6.82 -4.86
C TYR A 177 -11.09 5.79 -5.61
N ALA A 178 -10.43 4.86 -4.90
CA ALA A 178 -9.82 3.70 -5.56
C ALA A 178 -10.85 2.81 -6.29
N GLY A 179 -12.15 2.96 -5.98
CA GLY A 179 -13.24 2.43 -6.80
C GLY A 179 -13.25 2.94 -8.23
N GLN A 180 -12.67 4.12 -8.52
CA GLN A 180 -12.37 4.59 -9.87
C GLN A 180 -10.99 4.11 -10.34
N HIS A 181 -9.96 4.21 -9.48
CA HIS A 181 -8.58 3.88 -9.85
C HIS A 181 -8.42 2.41 -10.29
N ILE A 182 -8.87 1.47 -9.45
CA ILE A 182 -8.60 0.04 -9.60
C ILE A 182 -9.17 -0.53 -10.91
N PRO A 183 -10.44 -0.27 -11.30
CA PRO A 183 -10.95 -0.74 -12.58
C PRO A 183 -10.21 -0.17 -13.79
N TYR A 184 -9.77 1.10 -13.73
CA TYR A 184 -8.98 1.71 -14.79
C TYR A 184 -7.58 1.11 -14.89
N ILE A 185 -6.89 0.89 -13.77
CA ILE A 185 -5.59 0.19 -13.74
C ILE A 185 -5.75 -1.24 -14.28
N ALA A 186 -6.80 -1.96 -13.85
CA ALA A 186 -7.08 -3.32 -14.31
C ALA A 186 -7.30 -3.38 -15.84
N LYS A 187 -8.07 -2.44 -16.40
CA LYS A 187 -8.25 -2.30 -17.86
C LYS A 187 -6.88 -2.18 -18.55
N HIS A 188 -6.04 -1.27 -18.08
CA HIS A 188 -4.71 -1.02 -18.66
C HIS A 188 -3.78 -2.24 -18.57
N ILE A 189 -3.81 -2.97 -17.44
CA ILE A 189 -3.06 -4.24 -17.27
C ILE A 189 -3.52 -5.28 -18.30
N LEU A 190 -4.84 -5.44 -18.48
CA LEU A 190 -5.38 -6.40 -19.43
C LEU A 190 -5.02 -6.03 -20.88
N GLU A 191 -5.14 -4.76 -21.25
CA GLU A 191 -4.73 -4.27 -22.58
C GLU A 191 -3.22 -4.46 -22.84
N ARG A 192 -2.39 -4.28 -21.81
CA ARG A 192 -0.95 -4.56 -21.85
C ARG A 192 -0.68 -6.06 -22.01
N ASN A 193 -1.38 -6.91 -21.25
CA ASN A 193 -1.25 -8.36 -21.32
C ASN A 193 -1.69 -8.95 -22.67
N GLU A 194 -2.68 -8.34 -23.34
CA GLU A 194 -3.11 -8.75 -24.69
C GLU A 194 -2.03 -8.48 -25.75
N LYS A 195 -1.21 -7.44 -25.55
CA LYS A 195 -0.07 -7.09 -26.41
C LYS A 195 1.19 -7.88 -26.08
N ALA A 196 1.30 -8.35 -24.84
CA ALA A 196 2.44 -9.13 -24.36
C ALA A 196 2.37 -10.61 -24.77
N GLY A 197 3.53 -11.27 -24.86
CA GLY A 197 3.59 -12.72 -25.03
C GLY A 197 3.07 -13.46 -23.78
N LEU A 198 2.67 -14.72 -23.93
CA LEU A 198 2.12 -15.52 -22.82
C LEU A 198 3.05 -15.59 -21.60
N ASP A 199 4.37 -15.64 -21.82
CA ASP A 199 5.39 -15.72 -20.76
C ASP A 199 5.62 -14.39 -20.02
N ASP A 200 5.03 -13.30 -20.50
CA ASP A 200 5.22 -11.94 -19.97
C ASP A 200 3.91 -11.35 -19.41
N GLN A 201 2.84 -12.14 -19.26
CA GLN A 201 1.58 -11.64 -18.73
C GLN A 201 1.63 -11.46 -17.21
N TRP A 202 1.14 -10.32 -16.72
CA TRP A 202 0.92 -10.13 -15.29
C TRP A 202 -0.34 -10.85 -14.85
N ASN A 203 -0.19 -11.67 -13.81
CA ASN A 203 -1.20 -12.63 -13.40
C ASN A 203 -2.26 -12.00 -12.47
N LEU A 204 -3.06 -11.09 -13.03
CA LEU A 204 -4.15 -10.41 -12.32
C LEU A 204 -5.26 -11.40 -11.92
N LYS A 205 -5.41 -11.63 -10.62
CA LYS A 205 -6.33 -12.63 -10.04
C LYS A 205 -7.58 -12.05 -9.37
N GLY A 206 -7.57 -10.79 -8.97
CA GLY A 206 -8.75 -10.20 -8.32
C GLY A 206 -8.66 -8.70 -8.09
N LEU A 207 -9.82 -8.06 -8.09
CA LEU A 207 -10.01 -6.67 -7.68
C LEU A 207 -10.83 -6.65 -6.38
N VAL A 208 -10.39 -5.93 -5.35
CA VAL A 208 -11.00 -5.94 -4.01
C VAL A 208 -11.21 -4.51 -3.53
N ILE A 209 -12.42 -3.98 -3.68
CA ILE A 209 -12.71 -2.56 -3.54
C ILE A 209 -13.60 -2.33 -2.30
N GLY A 210 -13.09 -1.62 -1.31
CA GLY A 210 -13.76 -1.26 -0.08
C GLY A 210 -14.44 0.10 -0.17
N ASN A 211 -15.71 0.19 0.25
CA ASN A 211 -16.44 1.45 0.35
C ASN A 211 -16.21 2.35 -0.89
N GLY A 212 -16.29 1.76 -2.09
CA GLY A 212 -15.76 2.39 -3.30
C GLY A 212 -16.71 3.42 -3.89
N TRP A 213 -16.17 4.56 -4.35
CA TRP A 213 -16.86 5.47 -5.26
C TRP A 213 -16.74 4.94 -6.70
N ILE A 214 -17.80 4.30 -7.21
CA ILE A 214 -17.81 3.53 -8.46
C ILE A 214 -18.89 4.04 -9.42
N SER A 215 -20.10 4.25 -8.91
CA SER A 215 -21.26 4.68 -9.69
C SER A 215 -21.94 5.91 -9.09
N PRO A 216 -21.58 7.11 -9.58
CA PRO A 216 -22.14 8.37 -9.10
C PRO A 216 -23.67 8.40 -9.10
N PHE A 217 -24.31 7.85 -10.14
CA PHE A 217 -25.77 7.91 -10.28
C PHE A 217 -26.51 7.25 -9.10
N GLU A 218 -26.19 5.99 -8.81
CA GLU A 218 -26.77 5.25 -7.70
C GLU A 218 -26.26 5.78 -6.34
N GLN A 219 -24.98 6.11 -6.23
CA GLN A 219 -24.40 6.53 -4.95
C GLN A 219 -24.87 7.91 -4.49
N TYR A 220 -24.97 8.93 -5.37
CA TYR A 220 -25.59 10.20 -4.99
C TYR A 220 -27.06 10.01 -4.58
N GLY A 221 -27.79 9.12 -5.27
CA GLY A 221 -29.19 8.82 -4.97
C GLY A 221 -29.39 8.09 -3.64
N SER A 222 -28.35 7.43 -3.14
CA SER A 222 -28.38 6.66 -1.89
C SER A 222 -28.26 7.53 -0.64
N TYR A 223 -27.66 8.72 -0.71
CA TYR A 223 -27.42 9.57 0.47
C TYR A 223 -28.68 9.86 1.28
N LEU A 224 -29.77 10.26 0.62
CA LEU A 224 -31.04 10.52 1.29
C LEU A 224 -31.64 9.24 1.88
N LYS A 225 -31.59 8.13 1.14
CA LYS A 225 -32.13 6.83 1.58
C LYS A 225 -31.40 6.37 2.85
N PHE A 226 -30.07 6.43 2.83
CA PHE A 226 -29.23 6.07 3.96
C PHE A 226 -29.46 7.01 5.15
N ALA A 227 -29.56 8.32 4.93
CA ALA A 227 -29.85 9.28 5.98
C ALA A 227 -31.21 9.04 6.65
N TYR A 228 -32.22 8.56 5.92
CA TYR A 228 -33.50 8.14 6.52
C TYR A 228 -33.37 6.82 7.28
N GLU A 229 -32.70 5.82 6.70
CA GLU A 229 -32.51 4.50 7.33
C GLU A 229 -31.76 4.60 8.66
N LYS A 230 -30.70 5.41 8.71
CA LYS A 230 -29.90 5.66 9.90
C LYS A 230 -30.52 6.70 10.85
N GLY A 231 -31.70 7.22 10.53
CA GLY A 231 -32.40 8.20 11.37
C GLY A 231 -31.69 9.56 11.49
N LEU A 232 -30.77 9.88 10.58
CA LEU A 232 -30.11 11.19 10.52
C LEU A 232 -31.11 12.29 10.11
N LEU A 233 -32.09 11.93 9.29
CA LEU A 233 -33.17 12.78 8.82
C LEU A 233 -34.52 12.12 9.03
N THR A 234 -35.54 12.92 9.30
CA THR A 234 -36.94 12.47 9.34
C THR A 234 -37.62 12.77 8.01
N GLN A 235 -38.19 11.75 7.37
CA GLN A 235 -38.93 11.89 6.12
C GLN A 235 -40.09 12.89 6.27
N GLY A 236 -40.29 13.75 5.28
CA GLY A 236 -41.33 14.80 5.30
C GLY A 236 -41.00 16.03 6.15
N SER A 237 -39.90 16.04 6.91
CA SER A 237 -39.41 17.25 7.59
C SER A 237 -39.01 18.34 6.59
N GLU A 238 -38.97 19.59 7.04
CA GLU A 238 -38.60 20.70 6.15
C GLU A 238 -37.16 20.56 5.60
N LYS A 239 -36.23 20.09 6.45
CA LYS A 239 -34.86 19.75 6.06
C LYS A 239 -34.82 18.66 4.99
N ALA A 240 -35.64 17.61 5.14
CA ALA A 240 -35.76 16.54 4.15
C ALA A 240 -36.26 17.07 2.80
N LYS A 241 -37.29 17.92 2.78
CA LYS A 241 -37.82 18.51 1.53
C LYS A 241 -36.77 19.35 0.79
N GLN A 242 -35.95 20.11 1.52
CA GLN A 242 -34.86 20.89 0.93
C GLN A 242 -33.83 19.99 0.24
N LEU A 243 -33.44 18.88 0.88
CA LEU A 243 -32.51 17.91 0.31
C LEU A 243 -33.12 17.14 -0.85
N GLU A 244 -34.40 16.76 -0.78
CA GLU A 244 -35.13 16.14 -1.89
C GLU A 244 -35.17 17.07 -3.12
N GLN A 245 -35.28 18.39 -2.91
CA GLN A 245 -35.17 19.36 -3.99
C GLN A 245 -33.76 19.42 -4.58
N GLN A 246 -32.72 19.41 -3.74
CA GLN A 246 -31.33 19.32 -4.22
C GLN A 246 -31.10 18.05 -5.04
N TRP A 247 -31.60 16.91 -4.57
CA TRP A 247 -31.54 15.65 -5.29
C TRP A 247 -32.24 15.73 -6.66
N LYS A 248 -33.41 16.38 -6.75
CA LYS A 248 -34.09 16.60 -8.04
C LYS A 248 -33.24 17.41 -9.02
N ILE A 249 -32.45 18.38 -8.53
CA ILE A 249 -31.53 19.17 -9.36
C ILE A 249 -30.39 18.28 -9.87
N CYS A 250 -29.69 17.59 -8.95
CA CYS A 250 -28.63 16.65 -9.28
C CYS A 250 -29.09 15.59 -10.31
N ARG A 251 -30.24 14.95 -10.07
CA ARG A 251 -30.79 13.93 -10.96
C ARG A 251 -31.10 14.45 -12.37
N LYS A 252 -31.51 15.72 -12.51
CA LYS A 252 -31.73 16.33 -13.83
C LYS A 252 -30.43 16.50 -14.60
N GLN A 253 -29.33 16.84 -13.92
CA GLN A 253 -28.03 16.97 -14.57
C GLN A 253 -27.46 15.62 -14.97
N MET A 254 -27.55 14.61 -14.10
CA MET A 254 -27.13 13.25 -14.41
C MET A 254 -27.88 12.62 -15.58
N ALA A 255 -29.12 13.06 -15.86
CA ALA A 255 -29.87 12.59 -17.01
C ALA A 255 -29.32 13.07 -18.36
N VAL A 256 -28.44 14.09 -18.37
CA VAL A 256 -27.81 14.62 -19.59
C VAL A 256 -26.50 13.89 -19.87
N ASP A 257 -25.60 13.86 -18.88
CA ASP A 257 -24.31 13.19 -18.95
C ASP A 257 -23.90 12.76 -17.55
N ILE A 258 -23.56 11.48 -17.38
CA ILE A 258 -23.10 10.95 -16.11
C ILE A 258 -21.58 11.11 -16.08
N LYS A 259 -21.13 11.98 -15.18
CA LYS A 259 -19.72 12.22 -14.88
C LYS A 259 -19.37 11.67 -13.50
N ILE A 260 -18.08 11.48 -13.26
CA ILE A 260 -17.55 10.99 -11.98
C ILE A 260 -17.75 12.02 -10.87
N ASP A 261 -17.52 13.29 -11.19
CA ASP A 261 -17.72 14.44 -10.31
C ASP A 261 -18.79 15.37 -10.90
N ILE A 262 -19.84 15.62 -10.13
CA ILE A 262 -20.95 16.50 -10.49
C ILE A 262 -21.18 17.46 -9.33
N SER A 263 -20.77 18.72 -9.51
CA SER A 263 -20.72 19.71 -8.43
C SER A 263 -22.04 19.88 -7.69
N GLU A 264 -23.18 19.91 -8.38
CA GLU A 264 -24.49 20.04 -7.76
C GLU A 264 -24.90 18.80 -6.95
N CYS A 265 -24.41 17.62 -7.34
CA CYS A 265 -24.61 16.37 -6.61
C CYS A 265 -23.71 16.28 -5.38
N GLU A 266 -22.46 16.73 -5.48
CA GLU A 266 -21.52 16.82 -4.35
C GLU A 266 -22.09 17.64 -3.18
N THR A 267 -22.89 18.68 -3.48
CA THR A 267 -23.52 19.48 -2.43
C THR A 267 -24.53 18.70 -1.58
N ILE A 268 -25.04 17.55 -2.01
CA ILE A 268 -26.05 16.78 -1.26
C ILE A 268 -25.49 16.32 0.07
N LEU A 269 -24.31 15.68 0.06
CA LEU A 269 -23.65 15.21 1.27
C LEU A 269 -23.34 16.39 2.22
N GLN A 270 -22.75 17.46 1.68
CA GLN A 270 -22.43 18.66 2.44
C GLN A 270 -23.67 19.27 3.11
N LYS A 271 -24.80 19.35 2.38
CA LYS A 271 -26.06 19.83 2.94
C LYS A 271 -26.63 18.88 3.99
N ILE A 272 -26.52 17.56 3.83
CA ILE A 272 -26.92 16.61 4.88
C ILE A 272 -26.14 16.90 6.16
N LEU A 273 -24.82 17.04 6.07
CA LEU A 273 -23.96 17.33 7.22
C LEU A 273 -24.29 18.67 7.87
N ASP A 274 -24.56 19.71 7.08
CA ASP A 274 -24.93 21.04 7.56
C ASP A 274 -26.30 21.03 8.27
N VAL A 275 -27.35 20.50 7.63
CA VAL A 275 -28.71 20.54 8.21
C VAL A 275 -28.88 19.59 9.40
N THR A 276 -28.03 18.57 9.52
CA THR A 276 -28.01 17.64 10.66
C THR A 276 -27.04 18.06 11.77
N ALA A 277 -26.28 19.14 11.57
CA ALA A 277 -25.37 19.63 12.60
C ALA A 277 -26.12 20.19 13.82
N THR A 278 -25.58 19.92 15.00
CA THR A 278 -26.11 20.31 16.31
C THR A 278 -25.11 21.18 17.06
N LEU A 279 -25.59 22.11 17.89
CA LEU A 279 -24.72 22.91 18.75
C LEU A 279 -24.29 22.12 19.98
N THR A 280 -23.01 22.19 20.32
CA THR A 280 -22.46 21.70 21.58
C THR A 280 -22.79 22.67 22.72
N THR A 281 -22.57 22.23 23.96
CA THR A 281 -22.66 23.07 25.16
C THR A 281 -21.69 24.27 25.13
N SER A 282 -20.59 24.17 24.38
CA SER A 282 -19.62 25.24 24.16
C SER A 282 -19.98 26.16 22.99
N GLY A 283 -21.14 25.99 22.36
CA GLY A 283 -21.60 26.80 21.23
C GLY A 283 -20.95 26.47 19.89
N LYS A 284 -20.14 25.42 19.80
CA LYS A 284 -19.56 24.94 18.53
C LYS A 284 -20.58 24.07 17.78
N ARG A 285 -20.58 24.10 16.45
CA ARG A 285 -21.39 23.19 15.64
C ARG A 285 -20.66 21.88 15.45
N ASN A 286 -21.33 20.77 15.73
CA ASN A 286 -20.86 19.42 15.41
C ASN A 286 -21.79 18.78 14.38
N CYS A 287 -21.21 18.10 13.40
CA CYS A 287 -21.89 17.33 12.36
C CYS A 287 -21.61 15.84 12.56
N TYR A 288 -22.38 14.99 11.87
CA TYR A 288 -22.01 13.58 11.74
C TYR A 288 -20.65 13.45 11.05
N ASN A 289 -19.87 12.45 11.44
CA ASN A 289 -18.70 12.05 10.69
C ASN A 289 -19.19 11.32 9.43
N MET A 290 -18.79 11.80 8.25
CA MET A 290 -19.21 11.20 6.98
C MET A 290 -18.63 9.81 6.72
N TYR A 291 -17.56 9.44 7.42
CA TYR A 291 -16.93 8.12 7.36
C TYR A 291 -17.52 7.13 8.36
N ASP A 292 -18.17 7.60 9.43
CA ASP A 292 -18.91 6.76 10.39
C ASP A 292 -20.02 7.57 11.07
N VAL A 293 -21.27 7.29 10.72
CA VAL A 293 -22.42 8.05 11.24
C VAL A 293 -22.71 7.85 12.72
N ARG A 294 -22.05 6.88 13.38
CA ARG A 294 -22.09 6.72 14.84
C ARG A 294 -21.25 7.79 15.55
N LEU A 295 -20.33 8.42 14.83
CA LEU A 295 -19.41 9.43 15.34
C LEU A 295 -19.84 10.85 14.97
N LYS A 296 -19.26 11.82 15.68
CA LYS A 296 -19.44 13.26 15.46
C LYS A 296 -18.08 13.92 15.33
N ASP A 297 -18.03 14.99 14.55
CA ASP A 297 -16.86 15.86 14.41
C ASP A 297 -17.30 17.33 14.36
N THR A 298 -16.35 18.23 14.52
CA THR A 298 -16.53 19.67 14.37
C THR A 298 -16.93 20.03 12.95
N TYR A 299 -17.91 20.93 12.79
CA TYR A 299 -18.27 21.48 11.49
C TYR A 299 -17.28 22.61 11.10
N PRO A 300 -16.79 22.67 9.84
CA PRO A 300 -17.20 21.87 8.68
C PRO A 300 -16.34 20.61 8.42
N SER A 301 -15.42 20.22 9.32
CA SER A 301 -14.57 19.04 9.12
C SER A 301 -15.38 17.75 8.95
N CYS A 302 -16.40 17.52 9.78
CA CYS A 302 -17.38 16.44 9.59
C CYS A 302 -16.80 15.06 9.24
N GLY A 303 -15.65 14.71 9.81
CA GLY A 303 -14.92 13.47 9.53
C GLY A 303 -13.49 13.68 9.06
N MET A 304 -13.11 14.85 8.58
CA MET A 304 -11.73 15.13 8.13
C MET A 304 -10.69 15.12 9.26
N ASN A 305 -11.10 15.11 10.53
CA ASN A 305 -10.19 14.93 11.67
C ASN A 305 -10.12 13.46 12.15
N TRP A 306 -10.83 12.55 11.49
CA TRP A 306 -10.88 11.12 11.80
C TRP A 306 -10.05 10.35 10.77
N PRO A 307 -9.38 9.23 11.15
CA PRO A 307 -9.41 8.61 12.48
C PRO A 307 -8.53 9.30 13.52
N PRO A 308 -8.76 9.05 14.84
CA PRO A 308 -7.91 9.59 15.89
C PRO A 308 -6.42 9.26 15.71
N ASP A 309 -6.10 8.14 15.05
CA ASP A 309 -4.74 7.69 14.79
C ASP A 309 -3.94 8.67 13.89
N LEU A 310 -4.61 9.56 13.11
CA LEU A 310 -3.95 10.59 12.31
C LEU A 310 -3.09 11.56 13.14
N THR A 311 -3.46 11.79 14.42
CA THR A 311 -2.68 12.65 15.32
C THR A 311 -1.29 12.10 15.60
N ASP A 312 -1.11 10.79 15.45
CA ASP A 312 0.15 10.08 15.67
C ASP A 312 0.84 9.76 14.34
N VAL A 313 0.08 9.31 13.33
CA VAL A 313 0.63 8.94 12.01
C VAL A 313 1.27 10.12 11.29
N THR A 314 0.59 11.28 11.26
CA THR A 314 1.11 12.48 10.58
C THR A 314 2.47 12.91 11.11
N PRO A 315 2.67 13.16 12.42
CA PRO A 315 3.99 13.52 12.92
C PRO A 315 4.99 12.39 12.76
N TYR A 316 4.60 11.12 12.92
CA TYR A 316 5.51 9.98 12.76
C TYR A 316 6.11 9.92 11.35
N LEU A 317 5.29 9.96 10.30
CA LEU A 317 5.75 9.91 8.90
C LEU A 317 6.52 11.17 8.46
N ARG A 318 6.44 12.26 9.24
CA ARG A 318 7.21 13.49 9.00
C ARG A 318 8.54 13.53 9.75
N ARG A 319 8.85 12.55 10.60
CA ARG A 319 10.15 12.49 11.29
C ARG A 319 11.28 12.21 10.31
N LYS A 320 12.41 12.89 10.52
CA LYS A 320 13.59 12.77 9.66
C LYS A 320 14.13 11.33 9.60
N ASP A 321 14.24 10.67 10.75
CA ASP A 321 14.72 9.28 10.84
C ASP A 321 13.78 8.28 10.15
N VAL A 322 12.47 8.52 10.19
CA VAL A 322 11.48 7.73 9.44
C VAL A 322 11.63 7.98 7.94
N THR A 323 11.70 9.23 7.49
CA THR A 323 11.85 9.55 6.06
C THR A 323 13.18 9.07 5.49
N GLU A 324 14.26 9.07 6.28
CA GLU A 324 15.55 8.48 5.88
C GLU A 324 15.47 6.95 5.79
N ALA A 325 14.79 6.29 6.73
CA ALA A 325 14.58 4.85 6.67
C ALA A 325 13.75 4.42 5.45
N LEU A 326 12.80 5.25 5.01
CA LEU A 326 11.94 5.03 3.85
C LEU A 326 12.55 5.50 2.52
N HIS A 327 13.79 5.98 2.52
CA HIS A 327 14.49 6.47 1.33
C HIS A 327 13.72 7.59 0.59
N ILE A 328 13.07 8.48 1.35
CA ILE A 328 12.33 9.61 0.75
C ILE A 328 13.32 10.55 0.05
N ASN A 329 13.13 10.76 -1.25
CA ASN A 329 13.96 11.67 -2.02
C ASN A 329 13.90 13.10 -1.45
N ALA A 330 15.05 13.76 -1.32
CA ALA A 330 15.15 15.15 -0.88
C ALA A 330 14.35 16.14 -1.76
N ALA A 331 14.04 15.79 -3.02
CA ALA A 331 13.12 16.55 -3.86
C ALA A 331 11.70 16.65 -3.27
N LYS A 332 11.27 15.64 -2.49
CA LYS A 332 10.02 15.65 -1.73
C LYS A 332 10.19 16.43 -0.42
N ASN A 333 10.15 17.76 -0.50
CA ASN A 333 10.43 18.65 0.63
C ASN A 333 9.19 19.17 1.39
N THR A 334 7.97 18.88 0.93
CA THR A 334 6.72 19.30 1.59
C THR A 334 6.33 18.43 2.80
N GLY A 335 7.07 17.33 3.01
CA GLY A 335 6.77 16.29 3.99
C GLY A 335 5.54 15.47 3.62
N TRP A 336 5.23 14.48 4.46
CA TRP A 336 4.02 13.67 4.31
C TRP A 336 2.77 14.46 4.68
N LYS A 337 1.71 14.26 3.91
CA LYS A 337 0.36 14.74 4.19
C LYS A 337 -0.59 13.65 3.73
N GLU A 338 -1.55 13.29 4.59
CA GLU A 338 -2.59 12.29 4.32
C GLU A 338 -3.26 12.54 2.97
N CYS A 339 -4.00 13.66 2.82
CA CYS A 339 -4.65 14.02 1.56
C CYS A 339 -4.13 15.35 0.99
N ASN A 340 -3.68 15.32 -0.27
CA ASN A 340 -3.26 16.51 -1.02
C ASN A 340 -4.41 17.11 -1.83
N GLY A 341 -5.02 18.18 -1.31
CA GLY A 341 -6.11 18.89 -1.97
C GLY A 341 -5.76 19.49 -3.35
N ALA A 342 -4.48 19.73 -3.68
CA ALA A 342 -4.08 20.17 -5.02
C ALA A 342 -4.28 19.04 -6.05
N VAL A 343 -3.92 17.81 -5.68
CA VAL A 343 -4.18 16.61 -6.50
C VAL A 343 -5.68 16.42 -6.65
N GLY A 344 -6.44 16.42 -5.56
CA GLY A 344 -7.90 16.25 -5.62
C GLY A 344 -8.61 17.36 -6.42
N SER A 345 -8.05 18.56 -6.49
CA SER A 345 -8.61 19.66 -7.30
C SER A 345 -8.28 19.52 -8.78
N ALA A 346 -7.08 19.02 -9.12
CA ALA A 346 -6.65 18.79 -10.49
C ALA A 346 -7.27 17.53 -11.11
N PHE A 347 -7.39 16.46 -10.32
CA PHE A 347 -7.82 15.13 -10.75
C PHE A 347 -9.35 14.97 -10.65
N ARG A 348 -10.09 15.69 -11.50
CA ARG A 348 -11.57 15.62 -11.54
C ARG A 348 -12.11 14.61 -12.55
N ALA A 349 -11.26 14.09 -13.44
CA ALA A 349 -11.59 13.08 -14.44
C ALA A 349 -12.86 13.43 -15.25
N HIS A 350 -12.93 14.67 -15.75
CA HIS A 350 -14.14 15.23 -16.37
C HIS A 350 -14.53 14.53 -17.69
N LYS A 351 -13.59 13.87 -18.36
CA LYS A 351 -13.82 13.15 -19.62
C LYS A 351 -13.98 11.65 -19.41
N SER A 352 -13.37 11.11 -18.35
CA SER A 352 -13.45 9.71 -17.98
C SER A 352 -14.90 9.31 -17.64
N LYS A 353 -15.26 8.06 -17.94
CA LYS A 353 -16.56 7.50 -17.56
C LYS A 353 -16.46 6.82 -16.20
N PRO A 354 -17.55 6.79 -15.40
CA PRO A 354 -17.55 6.07 -14.14
C PRO A 354 -17.08 4.63 -14.31
N SER A 355 -16.25 4.16 -13.39
CA SER A 355 -15.67 2.82 -13.43
C SER A 355 -16.70 1.69 -13.40
N ARG A 356 -17.94 1.94 -12.95
CA ARG A 356 -19.07 1.03 -13.14
C ARG A 356 -19.15 0.50 -14.57
N ASP A 357 -18.94 1.36 -15.56
CA ASP A 357 -19.10 1.02 -16.98
C ASP A 357 -18.03 0.01 -17.44
N LEU A 358 -16.91 -0.10 -16.71
CA LEU A 358 -15.84 -1.07 -16.97
C LEU A 358 -16.09 -2.43 -16.30
N LEU A 359 -16.86 -2.47 -15.21
CA LEU A 359 -17.03 -3.68 -14.40
C LEU A 359 -17.60 -4.88 -15.18
N PRO A 360 -18.62 -4.74 -16.07
CA PRO A 360 -19.15 -5.88 -16.81
C PRO A 360 -18.12 -6.58 -17.70
N ASP A 361 -17.19 -5.84 -18.30
CA ASP A 361 -16.13 -6.41 -19.13
C ASP A 361 -15.00 -6.99 -18.29
N LEU A 362 -14.63 -6.31 -17.20
CA LEU A 362 -13.66 -6.83 -16.24
C LEU A 362 -14.11 -8.15 -15.59
N LEU A 363 -15.39 -8.28 -15.21
CA LEU A 363 -15.96 -9.49 -14.59
C LEU A 363 -15.89 -10.74 -15.50
N LYS A 364 -15.74 -10.56 -16.82
CA LYS A 364 -15.50 -11.68 -17.76
C LYS A 364 -14.08 -12.24 -17.66
N LYS A 365 -13.15 -11.48 -17.09
CA LYS A 365 -11.71 -11.76 -17.09
C LYS A 365 -11.14 -11.95 -15.69
N VAL A 366 -11.58 -11.15 -14.73
CA VAL A 366 -11.07 -11.10 -13.36
C VAL A 366 -12.23 -11.05 -12.36
N PRO A 367 -12.21 -11.86 -11.28
CA PRO A 367 -13.13 -11.73 -10.16
C PRO A 367 -13.04 -10.36 -9.48
N ILE A 368 -14.19 -9.81 -9.09
CA ILE A 368 -14.29 -8.54 -8.37
C ILE A 368 -15.00 -8.78 -7.05
N THR A 369 -14.40 -8.32 -5.97
CA THR A 369 -15.03 -8.24 -4.65
C THR A 369 -15.27 -6.78 -4.31
N LEU A 370 -16.52 -6.45 -4.00
CA LEU A 370 -16.89 -5.18 -3.42
C LEU A 370 -17.22 -5.43 -1.94
N PHE A 371 -16.67 -4.62 -1.05
CA PHE A 371 -17.05 -4.68 0.36
C PHE A 371 -17.40 -3.31 0.90
N SER A 372 -18.34 -3.24 1.84
CA SER A 372 -18.80 -1.96 2.41
C SER A 372 -18.93 -2.08 3.92
N GLY A 373 -18.53 -1.03 4.64
CA GLY A 373 -18.94 -0.82 6.02
C GLY A 373 -20.37 -0.27 6.10
N ALA A 374 -21.18 -0.86 6.98
CA ALA A 374 -22.60 -0.51 7.13
C ALA A 374 -22.85 0.90 7.72
N GLU A 375 -21.83 1.53 8.30
CA GLU A 375 -21.93 2.83 8.98
C GLU A 375 -21.29 3.99 8.20
N ASP A 376 -20.72 3.71 7.03
CA ASP A 376 -20.18 4.72 6.11
C ASP A 376 -21.31 5.49 5.42
N LEU A 377 -21.25 6.83 5.43
CA LEU A 377 -22.20 7.70 4.73
C LEU A 377 -21.71 8.08 3.33
N ILE A 378 -20.43 8.47 3.18
CA ILE A 378 -19.89 9.02 1.93
C ILE A 378 -19.89 7.97 0.80
N CYS A 379 -19.57 6.72 1.10
CA CYS A 379 -19.67 5.61 0.15
C CYS A 379 -20.58 4.50 0.70
N ASN A 380 -21.77 4.91 1.16
CA ASN A 380 -22.69 4.03 1.86
C ASN A 380 -23.09 2.78 1.04
N HIS A 381 -23.27 1.69 1.77
CA HIS A 381 -23.56 0.37 1.22
C HIS A 381 -24.83 0.30 0.38
N LEU A 382 -25.85 1.13 0.65
CA LEU A 382 -27.08 1.14 -0.16
C LEU A 382 -26.81 1.59 -1.61
N GLY A 383 -25.89 2.53 -1.80
CA GLY A 383 -25.46 2.95 -3.13
C GLY A 383 -24.75 1.84 -3.89
N THR A 384 -23.88 1.08 -3.21
CA THR A 384 -23.22 -0.10 -3.78
C THR A 384 -24.24 -1.19 -4.13
N GLU A 385 -25.18 -1.50 -3.24
CA GLU A 385 -26.23 -2.49 -3.48
C GLU A 385 -27.15 -2.10 -4.64
N GLU A 386 -27.54 -0.83 -4.74
CA GLU A 386 -28.37 -0.31 -5.84
C GLU A 386 -27.60 -0.35 -7.18
N MET A 387 -26.32 -0.01 -7.16
CA MET A 387 -25.45 -0.16 -8.33
C MET A 387 -25.39 -1.61 -8.80
N ILE A 388 -25.13 -2.55 -7.91
CA ILE A 388 -25.07 -3.98 -8.26
C ILE A 388 -26.42 -4.42 -8.80
N GLY A 389 -27.52 -4.09 -8.11
CA GLY A 389 -28.88 -4.42 -8.53
C GLY A 389 -29.26 -3.85 -9.89
N ASN A 390 -28.66 -2.73 -10.30
CA ASN A 390 -28.90 -2.10 -11.59
C ASN A 390 -27.92 -2.50 -12.70
N MET A 391 -26.79 -3.11 -12.35
CA MET A 391 -25.77 -3.54 -13.31
C MET A 391 -26.17 -4.85 -13.99
N GLU A 392 -25.93 -4.93 -15.31
CA GLU A 392 -26.03 -6.15 -16.08
C GLU A 392 -24.63 -6.61 -16.47
N TRP A 393 -24.31 -7.86 -16.18
CA TRP A 393 -23.07 -8.50 -16.60
C TRP A 393 -23.35 -9.96 -16.90
N SER A 394 -22.54 -10.62 -17.73
CA SER A 394 -22.65 -12.06 -18.00
C SER A 394 -24.09 -12.57 -18.26
N GLY A 395 -24.92 -11.75 -18.95
CA GLY A 395 -26.26 -12.13 -19.42
C GLY A 395 -27.41 -12.04 -18.42
N ALA A 396 -27.24 -11.44 -17.24
CA ALA A 396 -28.35 -11.17 -16.30
C ALA A 396 -28.07 -9.95 -15.39
N LYS A 397 -29.14 -9.39 -14.82
CA LYS A 397 -29.09 -8.15 -14.03
C LYS A 397 -28.99 -8.44 -12.53
N GLY A 398 -28.14 -7.70 -11.82
CA GLY A 398 -27.93 -7.89 -10.38
C GLY A 398 -27.49 -9.30 -10.03
N PHE A 399 -27.77 -9.76 -8.81
CA PHE A 399 -27.43 -11.13 -8.41
C PHE A 399 -28.37 -12.22 -8.96
N GLU A 400 -29.07 -11.96 -10.08
CA GLU A 400 -29.91 -12.97 -10.73
C GLU A 400 -29.05 -14.11 -11.31
N LEU A 401 -29.40 -15.35 -10.99
CA LEU A 401 -28.76 -16.58 -11.48
C LEU A 401 -29.53 -17.20 -12.65
N SER A 402 -30.85 -17.10 -12.60
CA SER A 402 -31.79 -17.52 -13.64
C SER A 402 -33.08 -16.71 -13.47
N PRO A 403 -33.95 -16.60 -14.49
CA PRO A 403 -35.17 -15.79 -14.41
C PRO A 403 -35.98 -16.03 -13.12
N GLY A 404 -36.04 -15.03 -12.25
CA GLY A 404 -36.77 -15.09 -10.98
C GLY A 404 -36.05 -15.81 -9.82
N ASN A 405 -34.76 -16.12 -9.96
CA ASN A 405 -33.93 -16.74 -8.91
C ASN A 405 -32.66 -15.91 -8.69
N TRP A 406 -32.47 -15.43 -7.47
CA TRP A 406 -31.33 -14.59 -7.07
C TRP A 406 -30.37 -15.39 -6.18
N ALA A 407 -29.08 -15.10 -6.31
CA ALA A 407 -28.10 -15.62 -5.37
C ALA A 407 -28.47 -15.19 -3.95
N PRO A 408 -28.46 -16.11 -2.97
CA PRO A 408 -28.87 -15.80 -1.62
C PRO A 408 -27.90 -14.82 -0.97
N ARG A 409 -28.44 -13.93 -0.13
CA ARG A 409 -27.63 -13.27 0.90
C ARG A 409 -27.36 -14.29 1.99
N ARG A 410 -26.08 -14.54 2.25
CA ARG A 410 -25.62 -15.55 3.19
C ARG A 410 -25.09 -14.87 4.43
N ASP A 411 -25.62 -15.22 5.59
CA ASP A 411 -25.27 -14.58 6.85
C ASP A 411 -23.84 -14.93 7.25
N TRP A 412 -23.07 -13.93 7.68
CA TRP A 412 -21.69 -14.12 8.10
C TRP A 412 -21.52 -13.86 9.59
N THR A 413 -20.99 -14.87 10.28
CA THR A 413 -20.59 -14.75 11.67
C THR A 413 -19.08 -14.93 11.81
N PHE A 414 -18.46 -14.09 12.62
CA PHE A 414 -17.04 -14.15 12.94
C PHE A 414 -16.87 -14.22 14.47
N GLU A 415 -16.24 -15.30 14.95
CA GLU A 415 -16.03 -15.59 16.38
C GLU A 415 -17.33 -15.52 17.21
N GLY A 416 -18.40 -16.11 16.66
CA GLY A 416 -19.72 -16.16 17.30
C GLY A 416 -20.50 -14.85 17.29
N LYS A 417 -19.98 -13.78 16.66
CA LYS A 417 -20.69 -12.51 16.47
C LYS A 417 -21.14 -12.34 15.03
N ASP A 418 -22.27 -11.66 14.85
CA ASP A 418 -22.75 -11.23 13.54
C ASP A 418 -21.78 -10.23 12.92
N ALA A 419 -21.21 -10.59 11.76
CA ALA A 419 -20.22 -9.80 11.04
C ALA A 419 -20.82 -9.10 9.82
N GLY A 420 -22.00 -9.53 9.36
CA GLY A 420 -22.69 -9.01 8.19
C GLY A 420 -23.12 -10.12 7.25
N PHE A 421 -22.95 -9.94 5.93
CA PHE A 421 -23.39 -10.95 4.95
C PHE A 421 -22.51 -10.97 3.70
N TRP A 422 -22.57 -12.09 2.98
CA TRP A 422 -21.96 -12.30 1.67
C TRP A 422 -23.03 -12.55 0.62
N GLN A 423 -22.81 -12.07 -0.60
CA GLN A 423 -23.64 -12.39 -1.75
C GLN A 423 -22.76 -12.48 -2.99
N GLU A 424 -22.89 -13.57 -3.74
CA GLU A 424 -21.98 -13.85 -4.85
C GLU A 424 -22.73 -14.35 -6.08
N ALA A 425 -22.39 -13.81 -7.25
CA ALA A 425 -22.77 -14.40 -8.52
C ALA A 425 -21.79 -13.98 -9.61
N ARG A 426 -21.46 -14.95 -10.49
CA ARG A 426 -20.86 -14.67 -11.81
C ARG A 426 -19.62 -13.77 -11.70
N ASN A 427 -18.67 -14.19 -10.84
CA ASN A 427 -17.41 -13.52 -10.53
C ASN A 427 -17.48 -12.21 -9.73
N LEU A 428 -18.69 -11.75 -9.36
CA LEU A 428 -18.87 -10.64 -8.42
C LEU A 428 -19.20 -11.19 -7.03
N THR A 429 -18.41 -10.77 -6.04
CA THR A 429 -18.68 -10.99 -4.62
C THR A 429 -18.99 -9.66 -3.96
N TYR A 430 -20.04 -9.61 -3.15
CA TYR A 430 -20.37 -8.47 -2.30
C TYR A 430 -20.33 -8.88 -0.83
N VAL A 431 -19.66 -8.09 0.00
CA VAL A 431 -19.55 -8.31 1.45
C VAL A 431 -19.97 -7.06 2.21
N LEU A 432 -21.01 -7.15 3.03
CA LEU A 432 -21.37 -6.08 3.96
C LEU A 432 -20.73 -6.38 5.32
N PHE A 433 -20.00 -5.41 5.88
CA PHE A 433 -19.48 -5.45 7.24
C PHE A 433 -20.40 -4.64 8.16
N LYS A 434 -21.08 -5.33 9.07
CA LYS A 434 -21.86 -4.66 10.12
C LYS A 434 -20.92 -3.92 11.08
N GLU A 435 -21.38 -2.77 11.57
CA GLU A 435 -20.67 -1.96 12.55
C GLU A 435 -19.28 -1.48 12.10
N ALA A 436 -19.08 -1.31 10.79
CA ALA A 436 -17.84 -0.83 10.20
C ALA A 436 -18.04 0.53 9.49
N SER A 437 -17.02 1.38 9.57
CA SER A 437 -16.92 2.71 8.96
C SER A 437 -16.51 2.62 7.48
N HIS A 438 -16.08 3.74 6.92
CA HIS A 438 -15.43 3.84 5.62
C HIS A 438 -14.16 2.99 5.51
N MET A 439 -13.34 2.96 6.58
CA MET A 439 -12.09 2.19 6.65
C MET A 439 -12.36 0.86 7.36
N VAL A 440 -12.98 -0.11 6.67
CA VAL A 440 -13.35 -1.41 7.26
C VAL A 440 -12.18 -2.13 7.96
N PRO A 441 -10.94 -2.17 7.41
CA PRO A 441 -9.82 -2.81 8.09
C PRO A 441 -9.31 -2.04 9.31
N PHE A 442 -9.62 -0.75 9.45
CA PHE A 442 -9.37 0.01 10.67
C PHE A 442 -10.26 -0.47 11.82
N ASP A 443 -11.58 -0.61 11.59
CA ASP A 443 -12.52 -1.06 12.62
C ASP A 443 -12.40 -2.55 12.94
N TRP A 444 -12.29 -3.38 11.90
CA TRP A 444 -12.34 -4.84 12.02
C TRP A 444 -11.18 -5.52 11.29
N PRO A 445 -9.92 -5.33 11.75
CA PRO A 445 -8.73 -5.85 11.07
C PRO A 445 -8.76 -7.37 10.90
N ARG A 446 -9.22 -8.12 11.91
CA ARG A 446 -9.29 -9.59 11.83
C ARG A 446 -10.39 -10.08 10.89
N ARG A 447 -11.52 -9.38 10.82
CA ARG A 447 -12.62 -9.73 9.90
C ARG A 447 -12.24 -9.42 8.46
N SER A 448 -11.60 -8.28 8.21
CA SER A 448 -11.09 -7.93 6.87
C SER A 448 -10.01 -8.92 6.43
N ARG A 449 -9.18 -9.41 7.36
CA ARG A 449 -8.20 -10.45 7.10
C ARG A 449 -8.82 -11.77 6.66
N ASP A 450 -9.85 -12.24 7.36
CA ASP A 450 -10.56 -13.46 6.99
C ASP A 450 -11.24 -13.33 5.62
N MET A 451 -11.82 -12.16 5.31
CA MET A 451 -12.37 -11.88 3.98
C MET A 451 -11.29 -12.03 2.88
N ILE A 452 -10.15 -11.35 3.00
CA ILE A 452 -9.13 -11.41 1.94
C ILE A 452 -8.52 -12.80 1.79
N ASP A 453 -8.33 -13.54 2.90
CA ASP A 453 -7.81 -14.91 2.85
C ASP A 453 -8.77 -15.86 2.12
N ARG A 454 -10.09 -15.67 2.27
CA ARG A 454 -11.11 -16.41 1.49
C ARG A 454 -11.06 -16.07 0.01
N ILE A 455 -10.99 -14.78 -0.33
CA ILE A 455 -10.91 -14.30 -1.72
C ILE A 455 -9.66 -14.87 -2.40
N MET A 456 -8.52 -14.85 -1.70
CA MET A 456 -7.25 -15.39 -2.17
C MET A 456 -7.16 -16.92 -2.12
N LYS A 457 -8.20 -17.58 -1.58
CA LYS A 457 -8.29 -19.04 -1.38
C LYS A 457 -7.06 -19.58 -0.65
N VAL A 458 -6.68 -18.90 0.43
CA VAL A 458 -5.61 -19.38 1.31
C VAL A 458 -6.11 -20.63 2.02
N ASP A 459 -5.34 -21.70 1.95
CA ASP A 459 -5.58 -22.89 2.73
C ASP A 459 -4.44 -23.09 3.74
N ILE A 460 -4.76 -23.01 5.03
CA ILE A 460 -3.77 -23.07 6.11
C ILE A 460 -3.51 -24.49 6.60
N SER A 461 -4.18 -25.50 6.04
CA SER A 461 -4.10 -26.89 6.53
C SER A 461 -2.66 -27.43 6.57
N ALA A 462 -1.79 -26.89 5.72
CA ALA A 462 -0.37 -27.23 5.65
C ALA A 462 0.54 -26.40 6.58
N ILE A 463 0.06 -25.27 7.12
CA ILE A 463 0.88 -24.27 7.85
C ILE A 463 0.68 -24.41 9.37
N GLY A 464 -0.49 -24.90 9.80
CA GLY A 464 -0.86 -25.01 11.21
C GLY A 464 -1.31 -23.66 11.80
N GLY A 465 -1.91 -23.70 13.00
CA GLY A 465 -2.49 -22.53 13.68
C GLY A 465 -3.93 -22.78 14.14
N GLU A 466 -4.38 -22.04 15.13
CA GLU A 466 -5.77 -22.08 15.58
C GLU A 466 -6.66 -21.40 14.52
N PRO A 467 -7.62 -22.13 13.91
CA PRO A 467 -8.55 -21.54 12.95
C PRO A 467 -9.42 -20.48 13.62
N THR A 468 -9.67 -19.37 12.92
CA THR A 468 -10.78 -18.51 13.33
C THR A 468 -12.11 -19.19 13.09
N ASP A 469 -13.06 -18.97 14.00
CA ASP A 469 -14.42 -19.44 13.83
C ASP A 469 -15.20 -18.44 12.95
N SER A 470 -15.02 -18.53 11.64
CA SER A 470 -15.71 -17.69 10.67
C SER A 470 -16.61 -18.53 9.76
N ARG A 471 -17.90 -18.23 9.74
CA ARG A 471 -18.95 -19.06 9.14
C ARG A 471 -19.88 -18.27 8.25
N ILE A 472 -20.27 -18.88 7.14
CA ILE A 472 -21.28 -18.35 6.21
C ILE A 472 -22.46 -19.32 6.23
N ASP A 473 -23.64 -18.87 6.64
CA ASP A 473 -24.84 -19.70 6.94
C ASP A 473 -24.56 -20.86 7.92
N GLY A 474 -23.65 -20.64 8.88
CA GLY A 474 -23.22 -21.66 9.85
C GLY A 474 -22.20 -22.66 9.33
N GLU A 475 -21.96 -22.70 8.02
CA GLU A 475 -20.90 -23.51 7.39
C GLU A 475 -19.54 -22.90 7.70
N LYS A 476 -18.59 -23.72 8.17
CA LYS A 476 -17.21 -23.27 8.35
C LYS A 476 -16.62 -22.94 6.98
N GLY A 477 -16.08 -21.74 6.83
CA GLY A 477 -15.35 -21.37 5.62
C GLY A 477 -14.02 -22.12 5.47
N PRO A 478 -13.23 -21.76 4.44
CA PRO A 478 -11.82 -22.11 4.37
C PRO A 478 -11.17 -21.83 5.73
N VAL A 479 -10.36 -22.76 6.20
CA VAL A 479 -9.68 -22.61 7.49
C VAL A 479 -8.72 -21.42 7.33
N THR A 480 -8.99 -20.30 8.00
CA THR A 480 -8.13 -19.12 8.05
C THR A 480 -7.58 -18.97 9.47
N SER A 481 -6.25 -18.88 9.62
CA SER A 481 -5.61 -18.63 10.92
C SER A 481 -5.40 -17.14 11.04
N VAL A 482 -6.33 -16.46 11.70
CA VAL A 482 -6.06 -15.11 12.20
C VAL A 482 -5.69 -15.28 13.67
N PRO A 483 -4.41 -15.11 14.05
CA PRO A 483 -3.95 -15.37 15.40
C PRO A 483 -4.83 -14.66 16.44
N PRO A 484 -5.19 -15.31 17.56
CA PRO A 484 -5.88 -14.62 18.65
C PRO A 484 -4.98 -13.52 19.20
N SER A 485 -5.57 -12.35 19.48
CA SER A 485 -4.82 -11.21 20.00
C SER A 485 -4.31 -11.49 21.41
N LYS A 486 -3.01 -11.77 21.59
CA LYS A 486 -2.39 -11.63 22.91
C LYS A 486 -2.30 -10.13 23.24
N GLY A 487 -3.19 -9.63 24.10
CA GLY A 487 -3.08 -8.29 24.70
C GLY A 487 -4.12 -7.23 24.29
N SER A 488 -5.19 -7.56 23.57
CA SER A 488 -6.29 -6.60 23.32
C SER A 488 -7.27 -6.57 24.50
N HIS A 489 -6.81 -6.09 25.66
CA HIS A 489 -7.71 -5.82 26.79
C HIS A 489 -8.34 -4.42 26.75
N ASN A 490 -8.06 -3.63 25.71
CA ASN A 490 -8.57 -2.25 25.59
C ASN A 490 -9.50 -2.02 24.37
N HIS A 491 -9.96 -3.08 23.69
CA HIS A 491 -11.11 -3.00 22.78
C HIS A 491 -12.37 -3.47 23.53
N PRO A 492 -13.56 -2.85 23.37
CA PRO A 492 -14.77 -3.14 24.16
C PRO A 492 -15.30 -4.59 24.09
N ASP A 493 -14.60 -5.51 23.45
CA ASP A 493 -15.06 -6.84 23.12
C ASP A 493 -14.55 -7.96 24.04
N THR A 494 -13.78 -7.67 25.09
CA THR A 494 -13.37 -8.71 26.04
C THR A 494 -14.11 -8.59 27.36
N LYS A 495 -15.38 -9.05 27.39
CA LYS A 495 -15.97 -9.55 28.65
C LYS A 495 -15.73 -11.06 28.74
N PRO A 496 -15.25 -11.58 29.88
CA PRO A 496 -15.04 -13.01 30.04
C PRO A 496 -16.40 -13.71 30.15
N GLY A 497 -16.75 -14.49 29.12
CA GLY A 497 -17.79 -15.50 29.21
C GLY A 497 -17.34 -16.61 30.15
N GLY A 498 -18.16 -16.91 31.16
CA GLY A 498 -17.81 -17.80 32.25
C GLY A 498 -17.68 -19.28 31.85
N GLY A 499 -16.67 -19.92 32.43
CA GLY A 499 -16.76 -21.27 33.00
C GLY A 499 -16.68 -22.45 32.04
N ASP A 500 -15.48 -23.01 31.91
CA ASP A 500 -15.30 -24.42 32.28
C ASP A 500 -13.90 -24.63 32.89
N LYS A 501 -13.87 -25.24 34.08
CA LYS A 501 -12.64 -25.51 34.84
C LYS A 501 -12.12 -26.90 34.45
N GLY A 502 -10.95 -26.97 33.82
CA GLY A 502 -10.29 -28.25 33.60
C GLY A 502 -8.84 -28.17 33.11
N SER A 503 -7.90 -28.47 34.02
CA SER A 503 -6.56 -29.04 33.77
C SER A 503 -5.43 -28.14 33.22
N SER A 504 -4.73 -27.46 34.12
CA SER A 504 -3.49 -26.71 33.90
C SER A 504 -2.23 -27.60 33.84
N THR A 505 -2.22 -28.65 33.01
CA THR A 505 -1.05 -29.53 32.86
C THR A 505 -0.69 -29.89 31.42
N ASN A 506 -1.46 -29.44 30.42
CA ASN A 506 -1.22 -29.80 29.01
C ASN A 506 -0.57 -28.66 28.20
N ASP A 507 -0.49 -27.44 28.72
CA ASP A 507 0.02 -26.29 27.95
C ASP A 507 1.53 -26.38 27.68
N ASP A 508 2.32 -26.88 28.63
CA ASP A 508 3.77 -27.06 28.47
C ASP A 508 4.13 -28.22 27.53
N GLU A 509 3.35 -29.29 27.51
CA GLU A 509 3.55 -30.40 26.57
C GLU A 509 3.13 -30.02 25.15
N THR A 510 2.03 -29.27 25.01
CA THR A 510 1.57 -28.78 23.71
C THR A 510 2.56 -27.78 23.12
N GLN A 511 3.13 -26.89 23.95
CA GLN A 511 4.15 -25.93 23.52
C GLN A 511 5.44 -26.65 23.06
N LYS A 512 5.87 -27.69 23.78
CA LYS A 512 7.03 -28.51 23.38
C LYS A 512 6.80 -29.27 22.07
N GLN A 513 5.58 -29.78 21.85
CA GLN A 513 5.23 -30.45 20.60
C GLN A 513 5.19 -29.48 19.41
N VAL A 514 4.71 -28.25 19.62
CA VAL A 514 4.74 -27.18 18.61
C VAL A 514 6.18 -26.76 18.28
N ASP A 515 7.05 -26.65 19.29
CA ASP A 515 8.46 -26.29 19.08
C ASP A 515 9.26 -27.44 18.42
N GLU A 516 8.99 -28.70 18.76
CA GLU A 516 9.54 -29.86 18.04
C GLU A 516 9.04 -29.94 16.59
N ALA A 517 7.77 -29.63 16.33
CA ALA A 517 7.22 -29.60 14.98
C ALA A 517 7.87 -28.48 14.13
N LYS A 518 8.10 -27.30 14.72
CA LYS A 518 8.87 -26.20 14.09
C LYS A 518 10.31 -26.62 13.78
N TRP A 519 11.00 -27.26 14.72
CA TRP A 519 12.35 -27.75 14.52
C TRP A 519 12.43 -28.84 13.45
N LYS A 520 11.45 -29.74 13.38
CA LYS A 520 11.38 -30.81 12.37
C LYS A 520 11.11 -30.27 10.96
N ALA A 521 10.31 -29.21 10.85
CA ALA A 521 10.11 -28.49 9.59
C ALA A 521 11.39 -27.77 9.13
N TYR A 522 12.13 -27.16 10.06
CA TYR A 522 13.40 -26.48 9.78
C TYR A 522 14.52 -27.45 9.32
N TYR A 523 14.59 -28.66 9.89
CA TYR A 523 15.56 -29.66 9.45
C TYR A 523 15.22 -30.25 8.07
N ARG A 524 13.93 -30.42 7.75
CA ARG A 524 13.50 -30.89 6.42
C ARG A 524 13.82 -29.88 5.31
N SER A 525 13.69 -28.57 5.57
CA SER A 525 14.08 -27.55 4.59
C SER A 525 15.59 -27.47 4.40
N GLY A 526 16.38 -27.64 5.47
CA GLY A 526 17.84 -27.73 5.40
C GLY A 526 18.37 -28.94 4.64
N GLU A 527 17.72 -30.10 4.76
CA GLU A 527 18.10 -31.33 4.07
C GLU A 527 17.89 -31.21 2.54
N ILE A 528 16.83 -30.53 2.10
CA ILE A 528 16.57 -30.26 0.68
C ILE A 528 17.64 -29.34 0.08
N VAL A 529 18.05 -28.30 0.82
CA VAL A 529 19.14 -27.40 0.40
C VAL A 529 20.46 -28.16 0.28
N LEU A 530 20.76 -29.06 1.20
CA LEU A 530 21.99 -29.86 1.18
C LEU A 530 22.02 -30.84 -0.01
N VAL A 531 20.88 -31.44 -0.36
CA VAL A 531 20.75 -32.28 -1.57
C VAL A 531 20.97 -31.45 -2.84
N ILE A 532 20.42 -30.24 -2.92
CA ILE A 532 20.62 -29.34 -4.07
C ILE A 532 22.10 -28.95 -4.22
N VAL A 533 22.77 -28.63 -3.10
CA VAL A 533 24.20 -28.28 -3.11
C VAL A 533 25.07 -29.48 -3.53
N VAL A 534 24.75 -30.69 -3.07
CA VAL A 534 25.47 -31.91 -3.46
C VAL A 534 25.28 -32.21 -4.96
N ILE A 535 24.07 -32.04 -5.50
CA ILE A 535 23.80 -32.19 -6.93
C ILE A 535 24.58 -31.15 -7.73
N ALA A 536 24.56 -29.89 -7.32
CA ALA A 536 25.30 -28.81 -7.98
C ALA A 536 26.83 -29.07 -7.97
N ALA A 537 27.37 -29.51 -6.82
CA ALA A 537 28.78 -29.88 -6.71
C ALA A 537 29.13 -31.10 -7.58
N GLY A 538 28.24 -32.09 -7.67
CA GLY A 538 28.39 -33.26 -8.54
C GLY A 538 28.41 -32.88 -10.03
N LEU A 539 27.50 -32.00 -10.46
CA LEU A 539 27.45 -31.49 -11.83
C LEU A 539 28.71 -30.67 -12.17
N TRP A 540 29.19 -29.86 -11.23
CA TRP A 540 30.41 -29.08 -11.40
C TRP A 540 31.67 -29.96 -11.45
N GLY A 541 31.74 -30.98 -10.59
CA GLY A 541 32.79 -32.00 -10.62
C GLY A 541 32.80 -32.80 -11.92
N TRP A 542 31.62 -33.18 -12.43
CA TRP A 542 31.48 -33.87 -13.72
C TRP A 542 31.93 -32.98 -14.89
N TYR A 543 31.60 -31.69 -14.86
CA TYR A 543 32.03 -30.72 -15.87
C TYR A 543 33.56 -30.60 -15.91
N ILE A 544 34.21 -30.46 -14.74
CA ILE A 544 35.67 -30.39 -14.62
C ILE A 544 36.33 -31.70 -15.08
N TRP A 545 35.77 -32.85 -14.72
CA TRP A 545 36.28 -34.15 -15.15
C TRP A 545 36.16 -34.36 -16.66
N ARG A 546 35.05 -33.90 -17.27
CA ARG A 546 34.83 -33.95 -18.71
C ARG A 546 35.78 -33.02 -19.47
N ASP A 547 36.06 -31.82 -18.96
CA ASP A 547 37.04 -30.90 -19.55
C ASP A 547 38.47 -31.47 -19.46
N ARG A 548 38.83 -32.08 -18.32
CA ARG A 548 40.14 -32.76 -18.17
C ARG A 548 40.30 -33.96 -19.10
N ARG A 549 39.25 -34.75 -19.35
CA ARG A 549 39.29 -35.86 -20.34
C ARG A 549 39.43 -35.38 -21.78
N ARG A 550 38.86 -34.23 -22.13
CA ARG A 550 39.03 -33.63 -23.47
C ARG A 550 40.45 -33.11 -23.71
N ARG A 551 41.19 -32.77 -22.65
CA ARG A 551 42.58 -32.30 -22.74
C ARG A 551 43.64 -33.39 -22.57
N SER A 552 43.27 -34.66 -22.38
CA SER A 552 44.22 -35.78 -22.26
C SER A 552 44.56 -36.48 -23.59
N GLY A 553 44.26 -35.84 -24.73
CA GLY A 553 44.42 -36.42 -26.07
C GLY A 553 45.49 -35.77 -26.95
N TYR A 554 46.43 -35.00 -26.40
CA TYR A 554 47.56 -34.46 -27.17
C TYR A 554 48.89 -34.81 -26.47
N GLN A 555 49.37 -36.03 -26.72
CA GLN A 555 50.79 -36.38 -26.62
C GLN A 555 51.38 -36.34 -28.03
N GLY A 556 52.51 -35.64 -28.16
CA GLY A 556 53.10 -35.24 -29.43
C GLY A 556 53.60 -36.38 -30.31
N VAL A 557 53.67 -36.10 -31.60
CA VAL A 557 54.44 -36.86 -32.59
C VAL A 557 55.54 -35.95 -33.11
N ALA A 558 56.78 -36.39 -32.90
CA ALA A 558 57.98 -35.87 -33.53
C ALA A 558 58.35 -36.73 -34.76
N GLY A 559 58.85 -36.08 -35.80
CA GLY A 559 59.47 -36.63 -37.03
C GLY A 559 59.50 -35.51 -38.08
N GLY A 560 60.62 -34.81 -38.32
CA GLY A 560 61.69 -35.15 -39.27
C GLY A 560 61.21 -34.84 -40.71
N GLU A 561 61.75 -33.94 -41.53
CA GLU A 561 63.12 -33.45 -41.80
C GLU A 561 63.08 -32.08 -42.52
N GLY A 562 64.17 -31.29 -42.49
CA GLY A 562 64.52 -30.35 -43.59
C GLY A 562 64.89 -28.88 -43.26
N ALA A 563 66.19 -28.63 -43.05
CA ALA A 563 67.00 -27.41 -43.33
C ALA A 563 66.59 -26.03 -42.73
N GLY A 564 67.32 -25.43 -41.78
CA GLY A 564 68.57 -24.66 -41.96
C GLY A 564 68.60 -23.42 -41.03
N PRO A 565 69.75 -22.79 -40.70
CA PRO A 565 70.15 -22.54 -39.30
C PRO A 565 70.20 -21.07 -38.82
N GLY A 566 70.17 -20.86 -37.49
CA GLY A 566 70.61 -19.62 -36.82
C GLY A 566 70.42 -19.58 -35.28
N HIS A 567 71.49 -19.95 -34.54
CA HIS A 567 71.92 -19.62 -33.14
C HIS A 567 70.96 -18.95 -32.13
N ARG A 568 70.96 -19.18 -30.81
CA ARG A 568 71.81 -19.91 -29.84
C ARG A 568 71.04 -19.98 -28.48
N ALA A 569 71.36 -20.99 -27.68
CA ALA A 569 70.73 -21.37 -26.41
C ALA A 569 71.47 -20.91 -25.14
N GLY A 570 70.82 -21.12 -23.98
CA GLY A 570 71.41 -21.27 -22.63
C GLY A 570 70.37 -20.93 -21.54
N ALA A 571 69.67 -21.83 -20.83
CA ALA A 571 69.99 -23.02 -20.02
C ALA A 571 70.35 -22.74 -18.54
N ARG A 572 69.76 -23.57 -17.65
CA ARG A 572 69.97 -23.79 -16.18
C ARG A 572 69.15 -22.84 -15.26
N GLY A 573 68.39 -23.28 -14.25
CA GLY A 573 68.25 -24.55 -13.54
C GLY A 573 68.77 -24.45 -12.10
N LEU A 574 67.89 -24.66 -11.10
CA LEU A 574 68.08 -25.30 -9.78
C LEU A 574 67.56 -24.58 -8.52
N ASP A 575 67.21 -25.47 -7.58
CA ASP A 575 66.40 -25.39 -6.37
C ASP A 575 67.10 -24.87 -5.10
N ARG A 576 66.22 -24.53 -4.13
CA ARG A 576 66.30 -24.73 -2.65
C ARG A 576 67.48 -24.19 -1.83
N PHE A 577 67.12 -23.38 -0.83
CA PHE A 577 67.70 -23.47 0.52
C PHE A 577 66.58 -23.39 1.58
N GLN A 578 66.74 -24.20 2.64
CA GLN A 578 65.85 -24.37 3.79
C GLN A 578 66.69 -24.13 5.08
N ASP A 579 65.99 -23.89 6.19
CA ASP A 579 66.44 -23.79 7.61
C ASP A 579 67.08 -22.46 8.08
N ARG A 580 66.84 -21.90 9.29
CA ARG A 580 66.37 -22.44 10.59
C ARG A 580 66.07 -21.29 11.61
N ARG A 581 65.03 -21.44 12.47
CA ARG A 581 64.86 -21.08 13.93
C ARG A 581 65.16 -19.61 14.38
N THR A 582 64.51 -18.91 15.33
CA THR A 582 63.69 -19.16 16.56
C THR A 582 63.32 -17.74 17.10
N ALA A 583 62.06 -17.40 17.47
CA ALA A 583 61.49 -17.32 18.84
C ALA A 583 61.13 -15.88 19.32
N ARG A 584 59.92 -15.76 19.91
CA ARG A 584 59.45 -14.82 20.98
C ARG A 584 59.36 -13.30 20.66
N ASP A 585 58.46 -12.46 21.18
CA ASP A 585 57.25 -12.50 22.04
C ASP A 585 56.73 -11.03 22.13
N ILE A 586 55.48 -10.80 22.56
CA ILE A 586 54.91 -9.60 23.25
C ILE A 586 54.36 -8.39 22.43
N GLU A 587 53.03 -8.40 22.25
CA GLU A 587 51.96 -7.49 22.76
C GLU A 587 52.16 -5.98 23.10
N THR A 588 51.06 -5.24 22.82
CA THR A 588 50.40 -4.11 23.54
C THR A 588 50.83 -2.62 23.46
N GLY A 589 49.78 -1.77 23.48
CA GLY A 589 49.75 -0.31 23.76
C GLY A 589 48.86 0.41 22.73
N ASP A 590 47.56 0.68 22.93
CA ASP A 590 46.85 1.42 23.99
C ASP A 590 47.33 2.87 24.14
N PHE A 591 46.49 3.83 23.75
CA PHE A 591 46.65 5.26 24.06
C PHE A 591 45.27 5.91 24.23
N ASP A 592 45.11 6.48 25.42
CA ASP A 592 43.96 7.16 25.99
C ASP A 592 44.43 8.55 26.47
N GLU A 593 43.55 9.56 26.29
CA GLU A 593 43.43 10.87 27.01
C GLU A 593 44.68 11.82 26.99
N SER A 594 44.67 13.15 27.17
CA SER A 594 43.75 14.27 27.49
C SER A 594 44.62 15.57 27.37
N GLU A 595 44.12 16.77 27.04
CA GLU A 595 43.83 17.95 27.93
C GLU A 595 43.72 19.18 26.98
N LEU A 596 42.65 20.00 26.96
CA LEU A 596 42.15 21.05 27.89
C LEU A 596 42.90 22.42 27.86
N ASP A 597 42.13 23.47 27.55
CA ASP A 597 42.10 24.83 28.14
C ASP A 597 41.02 25.66 27.38
N ASP A 598 39.85 25.97 27.93
CA ASP A 598 39.44 26.98 28.94
C ASP A 598 39.23 28.41 28.42
N LEU A 599 37.97 28.87 28.49
CA LEU A 599 37.60 30.27 28.82
C LEU A 599 36.11 30.36 29.24
N HIS A 600 35.90 30.52 30.54
CA HIS A 600 34.69 31.10 31.18
C HIS A 600 34.55 32.59 30.78
N VAL A 601 33.36 33.21 30.82
CA VAL A 601 32.85 33.93 32.01
C VAL A 601 31.40 34.43 31.78
N GLU A 602 30.54 34.04 32.73
CA GLU A 602 29.45 34.76 33.44
C GLU A 602 28.23 35.38 32.71
N THR A 603 27.07 34.81 33.05
CA THR A 603 25.76 35.47 33.25
C THR A 603 25.74 36.22 34.61
N PRO A 604 24.87 37.22 34.90
CA PRO A 604 23.48 36.91 35.31
C PRO A 604 22.36 37.99 35.18
N ARG A 605 21.11 37.47 35.16
CA ARG A 605 19.87 37.92 35.84
C ARG A 605 18.83 38.88 35.21
N GLU A 606 17.58 38.39 35.34
CA GLU A 606 16.27 39.04 35.62
C GLU A 606 15.40 39.62 34.47
N GLY A 607 14.12 39.17 34.42
CA GLY A 607 13.08 39.46 33.40
C GLY A 607 12.33 40.80 33.62
N PRO A 608 11.00 40.95 33.34
CA PRO A 608 10.00 40.10 32.66
C PRO A 608 9.23 40.83 31.51
N ASN A 609 8.19 40.19 30.96
CA ASN A 609 7.03 40.76 30.21
C ASN A 609 7.21 41.30 28.76
N LYS A 610 6.61 40.63 27.77
CA LYS A 610 5.38 41.06 27.05
C LYS A 610 5.16 40.35 25.70
N GLU A 611 3.93 39.85 25.58
CA GLU A 611 2.98 39.93 24.45
C GLU A 611 3.27 39.32 23.06
N ALA A 612 2.19 38.67 22.61
CA ALA A 612 1.92 38.06 21.33
C ALA A 612 2.08 38.99 20.12
N TYR A 613 2.41 38.40 18.96
CA TYR A 613 1.93 38.88 17.67
C TYR A 613 1.48 37.72 16.80
N ALA A 614 0.17 37.67 16.57
CA ALA A 614 -0.46 37.12 15.38
C ALA A 614 -0.22 38.11 14.23
N ILE A 615 0.00 37.59 13.01
CA ILE A 615 -0.10 38.37 11.79
C ILE A 615 -1.09 37.62 10.89
N GLY A 616 -2.20 38.29 10.64
CA GLY A 616 -3.26 37.87 9.72
C GLY A 616 -3.01 38.32 8.29
N ASP A 617 -3.94 37.86 7.46
CA ASP A 617 -4.30 38.37 6.14
C ASP A 617 -4.17 39.88 5.99
N ASP A 618 -3.76 40.33 4.80
CA ASP A 618 -4.65 41.15 3.99
C ASP A 618 -4.29 41.09 2.50
N SER A 619 -5.37 41.16 1.73
CA SER A 619 -5.56 41.23 0.29
C SER A 619 -5.10 42.54 -0.34
N ASP A 620 -4.78 42.50 -1.65
CA ASP A 620 -4.80 43.67 -2.54
C ASP A 620 -5.71 43.43 -3.77
N GLU A 621 -6.45 44.49 -4.10
CA GLU A 621 -7.51 44.66 -5.11
C GLU A 621 -6.98 44.88 -6.54
N GLU A 622 -7.85 44.76 -7.56
CA GLU A 622 -8.19 45.90 -8.46
C GLU A 622 -9.36 45.59 -9.44
N ASP A 623 -10.47 46.33 -9.23
CA ASP A 623 -11.34 47.11 -10.14
C ASP A 623 -11.80 46.68 -11.56
N ILE A 624 -13.09 46.94 -11.86
CA ILE A 624 -13.55 48.01 -12.80
C ILE A 624 -15.10 48.17 -12.83
N LYS A 625 -15.51 49.39 -12.43
CA LYS A 625 -16.59 50.30 -12.92
C LYS A 625 -18.06 49.85 -13.04
N GLY A 626 -18.91 50.49 -12.23
CA GLY A 626 -20.32 50.81 -12.52
C GLY A 626 -20.67 52.25 -12.10
N LYS A 627 -21.07 53.10 -13.05
CA LYS A 627 -21.60 54.46 -12.81
C LYS A 627 -23.04 54.39 -12.28
N GLY A 628 -23.35 55.21 -11.27
CA GLY A 628 -24.72 55.55 -10.84
C GLY A 628 -25.49 56.40 -11.87
N PRO A 629 -26.67 56.97 -11.53
CA PRO A 629 -26.78 57.90 -10.40
C PRO A 629 -28.06 57.82 -9.54
N GLU A 630 -27.99 58.48 -8.36
CA GLU A 630 -28.99 59.40 -7.73
C GLU A 630 -30.48 58.98 -7.62
N ARG A 631 -31.27 59.33 -6.59
CA ARG A 631 -31.11 59.96 -5.27
C ARG A 631 -32.47 59.84 -4.58
N SER A 632 -32.45 59.87 -3.26
CA SER A 632 -33.47 60.44 -2.35
C SER A 632 -34.80 59.70 -2.13
N GLY A 633 -35.15 59.57 -0.85
CA GLY A 633 -36.48 59.96 -0.38
C GLY A 633 -37.29 58.90 0.36
N THR A 634 -37.11 58.85 1.68
CA THR A 634 -38.18 58.69 2.71
C THR A 634 -39.35 57.75 2.41
N ARG A 635 -39.41 56.59 3.07
CA ARG A 635 -40.17 56.36 4.31
C ARG A 635 -39.83 55.01 4.91
#